data_AF-A0A431KGY8-F1
#
_entry.id   AF-A0A431KGY8-F1
#
_cell.length_a   1.000
_cell.length_b   1.000
_cell.length_c   1.000
_cell.angle_alpha   90.00
_cell.angle_beta   90.00
_cell.angle_gamma   90.00
#
_symmetry.space_group_name_H-M   'P 1'
#
loop_
_entity.id
_entity.type
_entity.pdbx_description
1 polymer ?
#
loop_
_entity_poly.entity_id
_entity_poly.type
_entity_poly.pdbx_seq_one_letter_code
_entity_poly.pdbx_strand_id
1 'polypeptide(L)'
;MIQGTLVSVGVDGLSSQGALTNNAKVFSNGFNFETDASLTNNRSLVNTGSLHVIGLTVDVSLNNVGTLTNSGTFQVDAQLVNKAKAKIVNNGTFGAAWGPFINGGSVVNNGSFNVSFTKLTNQAGATFDNRGTLVVISDATIDNQGTFRNRAGATLKTSGVQNTGVFINDAGGVIDSGYGFRTLSGGSLINHGTITTTDSVFELAAGSNYDFTGGTLINSNGLGHIVFNRDFIFGEAKAGKVVLEYGGTVNNYATLTVASGYTQASDGDLYNYGVLNNKGTLKSGLLHNLSTANNAGSLDIVEVMTNRTGASFNNTGTLKISTGQAYNYAGATLTNKGLINVASSGQFENDGTWAHSGKLIVAGNFSQLGTLNGTGSIQQDGGQVVIGGSTTVSTYKIQGGATTIQGSGGLNATTVTVGSAGQFNQTDGTAVKVADKLTNNGVYTFSGAGGSIAGNVVNNGEMRVQSSQAAFTGKFTNQGHFGSTGSTSNFKDLTIGSSGWITAGADSFSVSGSFLNGSQMSSAWHTDEASLILNGQGVQKLALGGADYGTSRNGYFNNFAWGEVSLGTSGQYLLTDGNASAGGALYVGVFNLQGGLTQLGAINSAYNVYYDASLAGNAYLGGLSYAFGKGGGHLMAVDALVLPTSHVLASPMGVTVVPEPSVVYLALSGLMVALWSRRHRGARAGNAQA
;
A
#
# COMPACT_ATOMS: atom_id res chain seq x y z
N MET A 1 12.74 16.58 -75.87
CA MET A 1 14.04 15.97 -76.23
C MET A 1 14.60 15.39 -74.96
N ILE A 2 14.67 14.07 -74.85
CA ILE A 2 15.43 13.39 -73.80
C ILE A 2 16.88 13.40 -74.30
N GLN A 3 17.77 14.06 -73.57
CA GLN A 3 19.21 14.06 -73.87
C GLN A 3 19.85 13.01 -72.96
N GLY A 4 20.49 11.99 -73.55
CA GLY A 4 21.16 10.90 -72.84
C GLY A 4 22.13 10.16 -73.77
N THR A 5 23.22 9.62 -73.21
CA THR A 5 24.37 9.06 -73.96
C THR A 5 24.08 7.66 -74.55
N LEU A 6 23.18 6.89 -73.94
CA LEU A 6 22.64 5.63 -74.47
C LEU A 6 21.19 5.45 -73.99
N VAL A 7 20.25 5.28 -74.93
CA VAL A 7 18.84 4.97 -74.68
C VAL A 7 18.47 3.75 -75.54
N SER A 8 18.16 2.62 -74.92
CA SER A 8 17.64 1.44 -75.63
C SER A 8 16.11 1.43 -75.51
N VAL A 9 15.42 1.32 -76.65
CA VAL A 9 13.97 1.17 -76.73
C VAL A 9 13.69 -0.26 -77.19
N GLY A 10 13.25 -1.11 -76.28
CA GLY A 10 12.79 -2.47 -76.56
C GLY A 10 11.27 -2.52 -76.73
N VAL A 11 10.77 -3.66 -77.20
CA VAL A 11 9.32 -3.94 -77.32
C VAL A 11 8.60 -3.89 -75.96
N ASP A 12 9.34 -4.07 -74.87
CA ASP A 12 8.82 -4.15 -73.51
C ASP A 12 9.19 -2.94 -72.62
N GLY A 13 9.90 -1.93 -73.14
CA GLY A 13 10.27 -0.76 -72.32
C GLY A 13 11.45 0.09 -72.79
N LEU A 14 11.75 1.11 -71.98
CA LEU A 14 12.90 2.02 -72.11
C LEU A 14 13.96 1.63 -71.07
N SER A 15 15.25 1.58 -71.45
CA SER A 15 16.35 1.51 -70.47
C SER A 15 17.42 2.56 -70.80
N SER A 16 18.00 3.19 -69.77
CA SER A 16 19.09 4.15 -69.97
C SER A 16 20.18 4.06 -68.91
N GLN A 17 21.42 4.10 -69.40
CA GLN A 17 22.66 4.13 -68.61
C GLN A 17 23.26 5.54 -68.48
N GLY A 18 22.71 6.54 -69.17
CA GLY A 18 23.18 7.92 -69.13
C GLY A 18 22.22 8.81 -68.34
N ALA A 19 22.71 9.92 -67.78
CA ALA A 19 21.85 10.88 -67.09
C ALA A 19 20.76 11.42 -68.03
N LEU A 20 19.52 11.46 -67.56
CA LEU A 20 18.35 11.84 -68.34
C LEU A 20 17.77 13.14 -67.81
N THR A 21 17.57 14.12 -68.70
CA THR A 21 16.90 15.38 -68.35
C THR A 21 15.61 15.57 -69.14
N ASN A 22 14.47 15.62 -68.45
CA ASN A 22 13.18 15.99 -69.03
C ASN A 22 12.98 17.51 -69.02
N ASN A 23 13.18 18.14 -70.18
CA ASN A 23 12.80 19.53 -70.46
C ASN A 23 11.50 19.65 -71.28
N ALA A 24 10.85 18.54 -71.61
CA ALA A 24 9.62 18.55 -72.39
C ALA A 24 8.47 19.16 -71.58
N LYS A 25 7.48 19.75 -72.27
CA LYS A 25 6.28 20.26 -71.59
C LYS A 25 5.60 19.13 -70.79
N VAL A 26 5.51 17.95 -71.39
CA VAL A 26 5.03 16.70 -70.78
C VAL A 26 5.88 15.55 -71.31
N PHE A 27 6.35 14.69 -70.40
CA PHE A 27 6.88 13.37 -70.69
C PHE A 27 5.94 12.34 -70.07
N SER A 28 5.45 11.40 -70.87
CA SER A 28 4.49 10.37 -70.44
C SER A 28 5.12 8.99 -70.61
N ASN A 29 5.26 8.23 -69.52
CA ASN A 29 5.67 6.84 -69.52
C ASN A 29 4.45 5.93 -69.35
N GLY A 30 4.13 5.14 -70.37
CA GLY A 30 3.09 4.10 -70.33
C GLY A 30 3.61 2.67 -70.26
N PHE A 31 4.93 2.48 -70.24
CA PHE A 31 5.59 1.18 -70.35
C PHE A 31 6.49 0.92 -69.13
N ASN A 32 7.28 -0.15 -69.17
CA ASN A 32 8.37 -0.35 -68.20
C ASN A 32 9.53 0.56 -68.59
N PHE A 33 10.05 1.30 -67.63
CA PHE A 33 11.18 2.20 -67.81
C PHE A 33 12.16 2.04 -66.65
N GLU A 34 13.38 1.65 -66.94
CA GLU A 34 14.43 1.49 -65.94
C GLU A 34 15.60 2.41 -66.28
N THR A 35 16.25 2.98 -65.26
CA THR A 35 17.48 3.74 -65.47
C THR A 35 18.45 3.58 -64.33
N ASP A 36 19.71 3.32 -64.68
CA ASP A 36 20.83 3.18 -63.74
C ASP A 36 21.58 4.51 -63.54
N ALA A 37 20.98 5.62 -63.98
CA ALA A 37 21.59 6.95 -64.00
C ALA A 37 20.63 8.02 -63.51
N SER A 38 21.17 9.20 -63.20
CA SER A 38 20.37 10.31 -62.65
C SER A 38 19.25 10.75 -63.60
N LEU A 39 18.03 10.86 -63.08
CA LEU A 39 16.85 11.37 -63.78
C LEU A 39 16.48 12.76 -63.23
N THR A 40 16.51 13.78 -64.08
CA THR A 40 16.10 15.15 -63.74
C THR A 40 14.80 15.50 -64.46
N ASN A 41 13.75 15.83 -63.70
CA ASN A 41 12.49 16.33 -64.24
C ASN A 41 12.37 17.85 -64.03
N ASN A 42 12.60 18.64 -65.09
CA ASN A 42 12.47 20.10 -65.02
C ASN A 42 11.04 20.62 -65.23
N ARG A 43 10.14 19.77 -65.73
CA ARG A 43 8.75 20.15 -66.09
C ARG A 43 7.76 19.06 -65.69
N SER A 44 6.99 18.48 -66.60
CA SER A 44 5.96 17.49 -66.26
C SER A 44 6.40 16.08 -66.64
N LEU A 45 6.40 15.16 -65.67
CA LEU A 45 6.57 13.73 -65.86
C LEU A 45 5.29 13.02 -65.40
N VAL A 46 4.72 12.19 -66.27
CA VAL A 46 3.53 11.38 -65.98
C VAL A 46 3.91 9.91 -66.16
N ASN A 47 3.75 9.10 -65.12
CA ASN A 47 3.99 7.66 -65.16
C ASN A 47 2.68 6.91 -64.97
N THR A 48 2.28 6.12 -65.96
CA THR A 48 1.15 5.17 -65.86
C THR A 48 1.61 3.71 -65.98
N GLY A 49 2.87 3.47 -66.39
CA GLY A 49 3.51 2.16 -66.43
C GLY A 49 4.37 1.87 -65.19
N SER A 50 5.51 1.20 -65.39
CA SER A 50 6.52 0.98 -64.34
C SER A 50 7.72 1.89 -64.58
N LEU A 51 8.22 2.56 -63.54
CA LEU A 51 9.44 3.36 -63.61
C LEU A 51 10.36 3.01 -62.44
N HIS A 52 11.58 2.57 -62.71
CA HIS A 52 12.59 2.25 -61.70
C HIS A 52 13.85 3.09 -61.92
N VAL A 53 14.22 3.89 -60.92
CA VAL A 53 15.54 4.54 -60.86
C VAL A 53 16.42 3.69 -59.95
N ILE A 54 17.34 2.95 -60.55
CA ILE A 54 18.22 1.98 -59.89
C ILE A 54 19.53 2.69 -59.57
N GLY A 55 19.93 2.72 -58.29
CA GLY A 55 21.18 3.40 -57.95
C GLY A 55 21.63 3.20 -56.52
N LEU A 56 22.48 2.20 -56.30
CA LEU A 56 23.13 1.96 -55.00
C LEU A 56 24.37 2.86 -54.78
N THR A 57 24.72 3.71 -55.74
CA THR A 57 25.84 4.65 -55.67
C THR A 57 25.34 6.09 -55.49
N VAL A 58 26.17 6.96 -54.90
CA VAL A 58 25.82 8.36 -54.60
C VAL A 58 25.60 9.25 -55.84
N ASP A 59 25.94 8.78 -57.03
CA ASP A 59 25.89 9.54 -58.28
C ASP A 59 24.55 9.41 -59.04
N VAL A 60 23.68 8.49 -58.59
CA VAL A 60 22.33 8.31 -59.13
C VAL A 60 21.33 9.06 -58.27
N SER A 61 20.47 9.86 -58.89
CA SER A 61 19.44 10.61 -58.19
C SER A 61 18.21 10.86 -59.07
N LEU A 62 17.05 10.97 -58.44
CA LEU A 62 15.87 11.57 -59.03
C LEU A 62 15.74 13.01 -58.55
N ASN A 63 16.01 13.98 -59.43
CA ASN A 63 15.83 15.41 -59.16
C ASN A 63 14.54 15.93 -59.81
N ASN A 64 13.50 16.13 -59.00
CA ASN A 64 12.26 16.75 -59.46
C ASN A 64 12.27 18.26 -59.19
N VAL A 65 12.23 19.07 -60.24
CA VAL A 65 12.08 20.54 -60.20
C VAL A 65 10.66 20.97 -60.62
N GLY A 66 9.97 20.14 -61.43
CA GLY A 66 8.61 20.39 -61.89
C GLY A 66 7.55 19.52 -61.20
N THR A 67 6.61 18.98 -61.97
CA THR A 67 5.53 18.10 -61.50
C THR A 67 5.78 16.66 -61.94
N LEU A 68 5.77 15.72 -61.00
CA LEU A 68 5.80 14.28 -61.22
C LEU A 68 4.45 13.70 -60.80
N THR A 69 3.75 13.06 -61.72
CA THR A 69 2.49 12.36 -61.45
C THR A 69 2.68 10.87 -61.70
N ASN A 70 2.52 10.04 -60.68
CA ASN A 70 2.53 8.60 -60.79
C ASN A 70 1.11 8.04 -60.63
N SER A 71 0.66 7.22 -61.56
CA SER A 71 -0.56 6.40 -61.46
C SER A 71 -0.28 4.90 -61.68
N GLY A 72 0.97 4.53 -61.98
CA GLY A 72 1.43 3.15 -62.09
C GLY A 72 2.36 2.77 -60.93
N THR A 73 3.46 2.09 -61.21
CA THR A 73 4.51 1.74 -60.24
C THR A 73 5.72 2.64 -60.43
N PHE A 74 6.22 3.24 -59.36
CA PHE A 74 7.43 4.06 -59.38
C PHE A 74 8.35 3.62 -58.23
N GLN A 75 9.55 3.14 -58.54
CA GLN A 75 10.55 2.73 -57.55
C GLN A 75 11.81 3.59 -57.69
N VAL A 76 12.35 4.04 -56.57
CA VAL A 76 13.61 4.79 -56.52
C VAL A 76 14.50 4.16 -55.47
N ASP A 77 15.58 3.51 -55.91
CA ASP A 77 16.59 2.90 -55.03
C ASP A 77 17.79 3.83 -54.80
N ALA A 78 17.62 5.11 -55.10
CA ALA A 78 18.65 6.16 -55.10
C ALA A 78 18.17 7.40 -54.35
N GLN A 79 18.98 8.47 -54.30
CA GLN A 79 18.53 9.73 -53.69
C GLN A 79 17.35 10.31 -54.47
N LEU A 80 16.26 10.67 -53.77
CA LEU A 80 15.14 11.40 -54.34
C LEU A 80 15.12 12.83 -53.80
N VAL A 81 15.16 13.83 -54.69
CA VAL A 81 15.06 15.24 -54.32
C VAL A 81 13.88 15.89 -55.03
N ASN A 82 12.83 16.23 -54.27
CA ASN A 82 11.76 17.11 -54.73
C ASN A 82 12.10 18.55 -54.35
N LYS A 83 12.56 19.36 -55.30
CA LYS A 83 13.06 20.73 -55.04
C LYS A 83 11.95 21.67 -54.57
N ALA A 84 12.34 22.83 -54.07
CA ALA A 84 11.40 23.89 -53.70
C ALA A 84 10.45 24.22 -54.87
N LYS A 85 9.15 24.34 -54.57
CA LYS A 85 8.05 24.57 -55.52
C LYS A 85 7.76 23.41 -56.50
N ALA A 86 8.55 22.33 -56.49
CA ALA A 86 8.26 21.12 -57.24
C ALA A 86 7.11 20.32 -56.59
N LYS A 87 6.46 19.47 -57.38
CA LYS A 87 5.29 18.69 -56.95
C LYS A 87 5.42 17.22 -57.31
N ILE A 88 5.13 16.33 -56.37
CA ILE A 88 4.93 14.90 -56.60
C ILE A 88 3.46 14.56 -56.29
N VAL A 89 2.79 13.84 -57.18
CA VAL A 89 1.44 13.30 -56.99
C VAL A 89 1.49 11.80 -57.24
N ASN A 90 1.27 10.99 -56.20
CA ASN A 90 1.16 9.55 -56.32
C ASN A 90 -0.30 9.11 -56.23
N ASN A 91 -0.82 8.46 -57.27
CA ASN A 91 -2.11 7.78 -57.33
C ASN A 91 -1.98 6.26 -57.43
N GLY A 92 -0.76 5.74 -57.65
CA GLY A 92 -0.45 4.32 -57.77
C GLY A 92 0.43 3.83 -56.63
N THR A 93 1.46 3.06 -56.96
CA THR A 93 2.46 2.57 -56.00
C THR A 93 3.76 3.36 -56.17
N PHE A 94 4.25 3.94 -55.08
CA PHE A 94 5.53 4.66 -55.03
C PHE A 94 6.44 4.02 -53.98
N GLY A 95 7.67 3.68 -54.34
CA GLY A 95 8.68 3.18 -53.43
C GLY A 95 9.94 4.04 -53.46
N ALA A 96 10.47 4.35 -52.28
CA ALA A 96 11.76 4.99 -52.10
C ALA A 96 12.59 4.17 -51.12
N ALA A 97 13.69 3.59 -51.57
CA ALA A 97 14.55 2.73 -50.77
C ALA A 97 16.01 3.16 -50.88
N TRP A 98 16.81 2.83 -49.85
CA TRP A 98 18.27 2.97 -49.78
C TRP A 98 18.84 4.41 -49.81
N GLY A 99 18.38 5.26 -50.73
CA GLY A 99 18.77 6.67 -50.83
C GLY A 99 17.80 7.61 -50.11
N PRO A 100 18.27 8.77 -49.61
CA PRO A 100 17.42 9.70 -48.86
C PRO A 100 16.34 10.31 -49.75
N PHE A 101 15.13 10.42 -49.21
CA PHE A 101 14.05 11.18 -49.83
C PHE A 101 13.97 12.56 -49.20
N ILE A 102 14.37 13.59 -49.95
CA ILE A 102 14.36 14.99 -49.54
C ILE A 102 13.21 15.70 -50.26
N ASN A 103 12.20 16.11 -49.51
CA ASN A 103 11.11 16.95 -49.98
C ASN A 103 11.30 18.40 -49.53
N GLY A 104 11.63 19.28 -50.48
CA GLY A 104 11.58 20.74 -50.35
C GLY A 104 10.33 21.38 -50.98
N GLY A 105 9.50 20.59 -51.67
CA GLY A 105 8.31 21.04 -52.40
C GLY A 105 7.01 20.47 -51.82
N SER A 106 6.11 20.01 -52.69
CA SER A 106 4.83 19.41 -52.29
C SER A 106 4.72 17.95 -52.74
N VAL A 107 4.32 17.07 -51.83
CA VAL A 107 4.01 15.66 -52.12
C VAL A 107 2.55 15.40 -51.76
N VAL A 108 1.81 14.77 -52.66
CA VAL A 108 0.44 14.30 -52.43
C VAL A 108 0.38 12.80 -52.70
N ASN A 109 0.08 11.99 -51.69
CA ASN A 109 -0.05 10.55 -51.81
C ASN A 109 -1.52 10.12 -51.72
N ASN A 110 -2.16 9.82 -52.85
CA ASN A 110 -3.50 9.21 -52.92
C ASN A 110 -3.45 7.67 -52.96
N GLY A 111 -2.30 7.07 -53.30
CA GLY A 111 -2.12 5.63 -53.44
C GLY A 111 -1.33 4.99 -52.30
N SER A 112 -0.44 4.06 -52.63
CA SER A 112 0.50 3.42 -51.70
C SER A 112 1.89 4.03 -51.84
N PHE A 113 2.47 4.48 -50.74
CA PHE A 113 3.82 5.04 -50.68
C PHE A 113 4.64 4.28 -49.65
N ASN A 114 5.74 3.66 -50.07
CA ASN A 114 6.63 2.90 -49.21
C ASN A 114 8.01 3.57 -49.13
N VAL A 115 8.53 3.74 -47.92
CA VAL A 115 9.89 4.20 -47.65
C VAL A 115 10.60 3.15 -46.79
N SER A 116 11.76 2.68 -47.22
CA SER A 116 12.52 1.64 -46.51
C SER A 116 14.02 1.91 -46.47
N PHE A 117 14.68 1.52 -45.37
CA PHE A 117 16.13 1.63 -45.18
C PHE A 117 16.70 3.05 -45.40
N THR A 118 15.87 4.09 -45.24
CA THR A 118 16.24 5.47 -45.57
C THR A 118 15.45 6.53 -44.80
N LYS A 119 15.87 7.78 -44.93
CA LYS A 119 15.24 8.94 -44.29
C LYS A 119 14.36 9.72 -45.27
N LEU A 120 13.10 9.93 -44.92
CA LEU A 120 12.22 10.93 -45.54
C LEU A 120 12.38 12.25 -44.78
N THR A 121 12.94 13.26 -45.42
CA THR A 121 13.06 14.62 -44.87
C THR A 121 12.06 15.55 -45.54
N ASN A 122 11.07 16.02 -44.81
CA ASN A 122 10.15 17.07 -45.24
C ASN A 122 10.68 18.42 -44.72
N GLN A 123 11.40 19.16 -45.57
CA GLN A 123 12.12 20.37 -45.19
C GLN A 123 11.19 21.51 -44.76
N ALA A 124 11.73 22.52 -44.08
CA ALA A 124 10.99 23.72 -43.72
C ALA A 124 10.30 24.36 -44.95
N GLY A 125 9.01 24.67 -44.82
CA GLY A 125 8.18 25.20 -45.91
C GLY A 125 7.65 24.16 -46.91
N ALA A 126 8.10 22.90 -46.85
CA ALA A 126 7.60 21.82 -47.69
C ALA A 126 6.32 21.19 -47.12
N THR A 127 5.52 20.55 -47.98
CA THR A 127 4.27 19.87 -47.58
C THR A 127 4.26 18.41 -48.01
N PHE A 128 3.82 17.52 -47.11
CA PHE A 128 3.50 16.13 -47.42
C PHE A 128 2.04 15.85 -47.04
N ASP A 129 1.17 15.58 -48.01
CA ASP A 129 -0.27 15.34 -47.84
C ASP A 129 -0.58 13.87 -48.16
N ASN A 130 -0.66 13.02 -47.12
CA ASN A 130 -1.04 11.61 -47.23
C ASN A 130 -2.57 11.44 -47.20
N ARG A 131 -3.12 10.91 -48.29
CA ARG A 131 -4.55 10.60 -48.50
C ARG A 131 -4.81 9.11 -48.69
N GLY A 132 -3.77 8.30 -48.91
CA GLY A 132 -3.84 6.84 -49.03
C GLY A 132 -3.05 6.15 -47.92
N THR A 133 -2.23 5.18 -48.29
CA THR A 133 -1.38 4.43 -47.35
C THR A 133 0.07 4.89 -47.50
N LEU A 134 0.69 5.27 -46.39
CA LEU A 134 2.12 5.52 -46.30
C LEU A 134 2.74 4.57 -45.27
N VAL A 135 3.75 3.82 -45.70
CA VAL A 135 4.50 2.89 -44.87
C VAL A 135 5.96 3.31 -44.87
N VAL A 136 6.48 3.69 -43.71
CA VAL A 136 7.89 4.04 -43.49
C VAL A 136 8.44 3.02 -42.50
N ILE A 137 9.11 1.97 -42.98
CA ILE A 137 9.49 0.80 -42.15
C ILE A 137 10.94 0.37 -42.44
N SER A 138 11.42 -0.67 -41.75
CA SER A 138 12.74 -1.28 -41.97
C SER A 138 13.88 -0.26 -41.81
N ASP A 139 14.01 0.26 -40.60
CA ASP A 139 14.99 1.29 -40.21
C ASP A 139 14.83 2.64 -40.92
N ALA A 140 13.69 2.88 -41.58
CA ALA A 140 13.36 4.18 -42.15
C ALA A 140 12.82 5.16 -41.09
N THR A 141 13.03 6.45 -41.31
CA THR A 141 12.54 7.53 -40.43
C THR A 141 11.96 8.71 -41.20
N ILE A 142 11.00 9.40 -40.59
CA ILE A 142 10.47 10.69 -41.04
C ILE A 142 11.13 11.79 -40.21
N ASP A 143 11.74 12.77 -40.86
CA ASP A 143 12.16 14.04 -40.26
C ASP A 143 11.31 15.15 -40.87
N ASN A 144 10.36 15.64 -40.08
CA ASN A 144 9.43 16.67 -40.49
C ASN A 144 9.82 18.02 -39.89
N GLN A 145 10.28 18.92 -40.76
CA GLN A 145 10.55 20.34 -40.49
C GLN A 145 9.48 21.25 -41.15
N GLY A 146 8.74 20.73 -42.13
CA GLY A 146 7.65 21.40 -42.83
C GLY A 146 6.26 21.04 -42.29
N THR A 147 5.26 20.93 -43.17
CA THR A 147 3.92 20.44 -42.83
C THR A 147 3.72 19.02 -43.34
N PHE A 148 3.43 18.10 -42.44
CA PHE A 148 3.04 16.72 -42.75
C PHE A 148 1.58 16.52 -42.34
N ARG A 149 0.76 16.00 -43.24
CA ARG A 149 -0.67 15.80 -42.99
C ARG A 149 -1.10 14.40 -43.40
N ASN A 150 -1.67 13.65 -42.46
CA ASN A 150 -2.40 12.41 -42.69
C ASN A 150 -3.90 12.72 -42.71
N ARG A 151 -4.57 12.45 -43.82
CA ARG A 151 -5.98 12.81 -44.04
C ARG A 151 -6.94 11.78 -43.44
N ALA A 152 -8.22 12.17 -43.41
CA ALA A 152 -9.31 11.25 -43.11
C ALA A 152 -9.26 10.01 -44.03
N GLY A 153 -9.33 8.81 -43.45
CA GLY A 153 -9.25 7.54 -44.17
C GLY A 153 -7.83 7.13 -44.59
N ALA A 154 -6.82 7.98 -44.38
CA ALA A 154 -5.44 7.68 -44.68
C ALA A 154 -4.75 6.94 -43.52
N THR A 155 -3.83 6.05 -43.86
CA THR A 155 -3.04 5.28 -42.89
C THR A 155 -1.58 5.66 -43.01
N LEU A 156 -0.95 5.97 -41.89
CA LEU A 156 0.49 6.05 -41.73
C LEU A 156 0.96 4.92 -40.81
N LYS A 157 1.87 4.10 -41.30
CA LYS A 157 2.65 3.18 -40.47
C LYS A 157 4.10 3.63 -40.51
N THR A 158 4.72 3.88 -39.36
CA THR A 158 6.07 4.43 -39.30
C THR A 158 6.93 3.72 -38.26
N SER A 159 8.22 3.52 -38.54
CA SER A 159 9.22 3.08 -37.55
C SER A 159 9.88 4.25 -36.79
N GLY A 160 9.60 5.49 -37.15
CA GLY A 160 10.27 6.64 -36.53
C GLY A 160 9.83 7.99 -37.08
N VAL A 161 9.43 8.90 -36.22
CA VAL A 161 9.16 10.31 -36.56
C VAL A 161 9.96 11.24 -35.65
N GLN A 162 10.67 12.19 -36.25
CA GLN A 162 11.22 13.38 -35.60
C GLN A 162 10.51 14.60 -36.16
N ASN A 163 9.67 15.24 -35.34
CA ASN A 163 8.85 16.37 -35.76
C ASN A 163 9.35 17.66 -35.10
N THR A 164 9.92 18.56 -35.89
CA THR A 164 10.23 19.95 -35.53
C THR A 164 9.34 20.96 -36.26
N GLY A 165 8.57 20.51 -37.26
CA GLY A 165 7.57 21.28 -37.98
C GLY A 165 6.15 21.06 -37.46
N VAL A 166 5.17 21.00 -38.38
CA VAL A 166 3.76 20.76 -38.08
C VAL A 166 3.36 19.38 -38.59
N PHE A 167 2.85 18.53 -37.71
CA PHE A 167 2.33 17.21 -38.04
C PHE A 167 0.84 17.17 -37.72
N ILE A 168 0.02 16.80 -38.70
CA ILE A 168 -1.45 16.79 -38.58
C ILE A 168 -1.97 15.40 -38.90
N ASN A 169 -2.77 14.83 -38.02
CA ASN A 169 -3.60 13.66 -38.27
C ASN A 169 -5.07 14.11 -38.22
N ASP A 170 -5.73 14.14 -39.37
CA ASP A 170 -7.12 14.56 -39.47
C ASP A 170 -8.07 13.54 -38.81
N ALA A 171 -9.28 13.98 -38.50
CA ALA A 171 -10.33 13.08 -38.01
C ALA A 171 -10.55 11.92 -38.99
N GLY A 172 -10.51 10.69 -38.48
CA GLY A 172 -10.59 9.46 -39.28
C GLY A 172 -9.26 9.01 -39.91
N GLY A 173 -8.16 9.75 -39.72
CA GLY A 173 -6.81 9.29 -40.07
C GLY A 173 -6.25 8.36 -38.99
N VAL A 174 -5.47 7.36 -39.40
CA VAL A 174 -4.86 6.36 -38.50
C VAL A 174 -3.34 6.42 -38.59
N ILE A 175 -2.68 6.49 -37.45
CA ILE A 175 -1.22 6.40 -37.32
C ILE A 175 -0.86 5.24 -36.40
N ASP A 176 -0.05 4.33 -36.91
CA ASP A 176 0.72 3.35 -36.15
C ASP A 176 2.15 3.90 -36.00
N SER A 177 2.51 4.31 -34.78
CA SER A 177 3.80 4.98 -34.51
C SER A 177 5.01 4.03 -34.51
N GLY A 178 4.81 2.72 -34.64
CA GLY A 178 5.85 1.69 -34.68
C GLY A 178 6.84 1.83 -33.54
N TYR A 179 8.12 2.15 -33.81
CA TYR A 179 9.20 2.22 -32.82
C TYR A 179 9.48 3.63 -32.25
N GLY A 180 8.93 4.70 -32.84
CA GLY A 180 9.08 6.02 -32.25
C GLY A 180 8.29 7.14 -32.93
N PHE A 181 7.69 8.01 -32.12
CA PHE A 181 7.09 9.25 -32.59
C PHE A 181 7.44 10.38 -31.63
N ARG A 182 8.32 11.29 -32.04
CA ARG A 182 8.81 12.37 -31.18
C ARG A 182 8.44 13.72 -31.76
N THR A 183 7.69 14.50 -30.99
CA THR A 183 7.52 15.93 -31.26
C THR A 183 8.52 16.71 -30.42
N LEU A 184 9.55 17.23 -31.09
CA LEU A 184 10.67 17.93 -30.48
C LEU A 184 10.29 19.40 -30.15
N SER A 185 11.17 20.08 -29.42
CA SER A 185 10.98 21.51 -29.09
C SER A 185 10.73 22.34 -30.35
N GLY A 186 9.71 23.20 -30.32
CA GLY A 186 9.26 24.00 -31.47
C GLY A 186 8.33 23.27 -32.43
N GLY A 187 8.30 21.93 -32.43
CA GLY A 187 7.39 21.14 -33.25
C GLY A 187 5.95 21.16 -32.72
N SER A 188 4.99 20.96 -33.61
CA SER A 188 3.55 20.90 -33.29
C SER A 188 2.93 19.61 -33.80
N LEU A 189 2.21 18.91 -32.92
CA LEU A 189 1.41 17.74 -33.26
C LEU A 189 -0.08 18.03 -33.08
N ILE A 190 -0.85 17.93 -34.15
CA ILE A 190 -2.31 18.06 -34.13
C ILE A 190 -2.89 16.69 -34.49
N ASN A 191 -3.56 16.04 -33.54
CA ASN A 191 -4.18 14.74 -33.73
C ASN A 191 -5.68 14.79 -33.47
N HIS A 192 -6.47 14.85 -34.55
CA HIS A 192 -7.93 14.69 -34.48
C HIS A 192 -8.37 13.27 -34.87
N GLY A 193 -7.44 12.43 -35.34
CA GLY A 193 -7.66 11.01 -35.66
C GLY A 193 -7.21 10.08 -34.53
N THR A 194 -6.73 8.88 -34.90
CA THR A 194 -6.21 7.89 -33.97
C THR A 194 -4.70 7.71 -34.13
N ILE A 195 -3.97 7.77 -33.02
CA ILE A 195 -2.57 7.35 -32.91
C ILE A 195 -2.52 6.14 -31.99
N THR A 196 -1.92 5.05 -32.44
CA THR A 196 -1.67 3.85 -31.64
C THR A 196 -0.17 3.66 -31.44
N THR A 197 0.24 3.45 -30.20
CA THR A 197 1.62 3.19 -29.78
C THR A 197 1.72 1.75 -29.31
N THR A 198 2.19 0.84 -30.17
CA THR A 198 2.21 -0.61 -29.90
C THR A 198 3.56 -1.12 -29.39
N ASP A 199 4.68 -0.53 -29.82
CA ASP A 199 6.06 -0.92 -29.45
C ASP A 199 7.03 0.29 -29.52
N SER A 200 6.55 1.49 -29.17
CA SER A 200 7.27 2.76 -29.40
C SER A 200 7.45 3.60 -28.16
N VAL A 201 8.43 4.51 -28.26
CA VAL A 201 8.42 5.76 -27.51
C VAL A 201 7.60 6.82 -28.28
N PHE A 202 6.44 7.18 -27.74
CA PHE A 202 5.70 8.39 -28.10
C PHE A 202 6.11 9.53 -27.17
N GLU A 203 6.76 10.57 -27.70
CA GLU A 203 7.32 11.65 -26.89
C GLU A 203 6.76 13.02 -27.28
N LEU A 204 6.35 13.77 -26.26
CA LEU A 204 6.14 15.22 -26.34
C LEU A 204 7.25 15.92 -25.56
N ALA A 205 8.22 16.49 -26.29
CA ALA A 205 9.36 17.19 -25.70
C ALA A 205 8.92 18.50 -25.01
N ALA A 206 9.75 18.98 -24.06
CA ALA A 206 9.63 20.34 -23.54
C ALA A 206 9.64 21.35 -24.70
N GLY A 207 8.75 22.35 -24.66
CA GLY A 207 8.67 23.40 -25.70
C GLY A 207 8.03 22.96 -27.03
N SER A 208 7.53 21.73 -27.16
CA SER A 208 6.67 21.34 -28.30
C SER A 208 5.29 22.01 -28.21
N ASN A 209 4.38 21.72 -29.14
CA ASN A 209 2.93 22.00 -29.06
C ASN A 209 2.12 20.74 -29.36
N TYR A 210 0.95 20.60 -28.72
CA TYR A 210 0.00 19.55 -29.04
C TYR A 210 -1.44 20.07 -29.12
N ASP A 211 -2.25 19.38 -29.91
CA ASP A 211 -3.71 19.48 -29.91
C ASP A 211 -4.32 18.13 -30.31
N PHE A 212 -4.94 17.45 -29.37
CA PHE A 212 -5.63 16.17 -29.56
C PHE A 212 -7.16 16.33 -29.59
N THR A 213 -7.68 17.53 -29.85
CA THR A 213 -9.12 17.78 -29.76
C THR A 213 -9.92 16.83 -30.66
N GLY A 214 -10.77 16.00 -30.06
CA GLY A 214 -11.57 14.98 -30.76
C GLY A 214 -10.79 13.74 -31.21
N GLY A 215 -9.47 13.72 -31.06
CA GLY A 215 -8.61 12.58 -31.38
C GLY A 215 -8.49 11.56 -30.25
N THR A 216 -7.90 10.41 -30.58
CA THR A 216 -7.57 9.34 -29.64
C THR A 216 -6.09 9.00 -29.70
N LEU A 217 -5.45 8.89 -28.52
CA LEU A 217 -4.13 8.30 -28.33
C LEU A 217 -4.31 6.97 -27.58
N ILE A 218 -3.86 5.87 -28.18
CA ILE A 218 -3.93 4.54 -27.59
C ILE A 218 -2.51 4.07 -27.28
N ASN A 219 -2.25 3.80 -26.01
CA ASN A 219 -1.06 3.10 -25.58
C ASN A 219 -1.42 1.64 -25.34
N SER A 220 -1.08 0.78 -26.30
CA SER A 220 -1.42 -0.64 -26.29
C SER A 220 -0.16 -1.50 -26.17
N ASN A 221 -0.31 -2.66 -25.52
CA ASN A 221 0.74 -3.67 -25.29
C ASN A 221 1.85 -3.29 -24.28
N GLY A 222 2.55 -4.33 -23.80
CA GLY A 222 3.62 -4.28 -22.79
C GLY A 222 4.85 -3.41 -23.10
N LEU A 223 5.01 -2.94 -24.34
CA LEU A 223 6.21 -2.22 -24.80
C LEU A 223 5.92 -0.78 -25.24
N GLY A 224 4.66 -0.33 -25.22
CA GLY A 224 4.30 1.05 -25.55
C GLY A 224 4.70 2.01 -24.42
N HIS A 225 5.45 3.06 -24.75
CA HIS A 225 5.92 4.09 -23.81
C HIS A 225 5.46 5.47 -24.25
N ILE A 226 4.59 6.11 -23.47
CA ILE A 226 4.32 7.54 -23.59
C ILE A 226 5.29 8.31 -22.68
N VAL A 227 5.95 9.32 -23.22
CA VAL A 227 6.89 10.20 -22.50
C VAL A 227 6.41 11.64 -22.58
N PHE A 228 6.05 12.19 -21.42
CA PHE A 228 5.69 13.60 -21.28
C PHE A 228 6.85 14.37 -20.64
N ASN A 229 7.62 15.06 -21.48
CA ASN A 229 8.64 16.04 -21.06
C ASN A 229 8.05 17.47 -20.99
N ARG A 230 6.72 17.58 -20.95
CA ARG A 230 5.96 18.82 -20.90
C ARG A 230 4.66 18.60 -20.12
N ASP A 231 4.02 19.70 -19.73
CA ASP A 231 2.73 19.63 -19.07
C ASP A 231 1.66 19.00 -19.98
N PHE A 232 0.84 18.13 -19.40
CA PHE A 232 -0.27 17.44 -20.06
C PHE A 232 -1.45 17.26 -19.09
N ILE A 233 -2.68 17.45 -19.57
CA ILE A 233 -3.89 17.42 -18.72
C ILE A 233 -4.92 16.44 -19.27
N PHE A 234 -5.07 15.28 -18.63
CA PHE A 234 -6.18 14.38 -18.93
C PHE A 234 -7.53 15.05 -18.68
N GLY A 235 -8.43 14.97 -19.66
CA GLY A 235 -9.79 15.51 -19.58
C GLY A 235 -9.94 16.95 -20.07
N GLU A 236 -8.87 17.65 -20.45
CA GLU A 236 -9.01 18.89 -21.21
C GLU A 236 -9.33 18.58 -22.69
N ALA A 237 -9.99 19.50 -23.39
CA ALA A 237 -10.33 19.30 -24.80
C ALA A 237 -9.09 18.99 -25.67
N LYS A 238 -7.98 19.72 -25.44
CA LYS A 238 -6.71 19.56 -26.15
C LYS A 238 -6.01 18.23 -25.92
N ALA A 239 -6.35 17.46 -24.87
CA ALA A 239 -5.73 16.16 -24.62
C ALA A 239 -6.45 15.02 -25.35
N GLY A 240 -7.65 15.26 -25.89
CA GLY A 240 -8.45 14.23 -26.55
C GLY A 240 -8.76 13.07 -25.61
N LYS A 241 -8.96 11.89 -26.18
CA LYS A 241 -9.10 10.64 -25.44
C LYS A 241 -7.74 9.94 -25.35
N VAL A 242 -7.27 9.65 -24.13
CA VAL A 242 -6.09 8.81 -23.92
C VAL A 242 -6.51 7.47 -23.34
N VAL A 243 -6.20 6.39 -24.05
CA VAL A 243 -6.44 5.00 -23.64
C VAL A 243 -5.11 4.41 -23.22
N LEU A 244 -5.02 3.97 -21.96
CA LEU A 244 -3.84 3.36 -21.37
C LEU A 244 -4.19 1.89 -21.07
N GLU A 245 -3.88 1.01 -22.00
CA GLU A 245 -4.17 -0.41 -21.88
C GLU A 245 -3.14 -1.12 -21.00
N TYR A 246 -3.47 -2.34 -20.59
CA TYR A 246 -2.57 -3.19 -19.80
C TYR A 246 -1.21 -3.37 -20.49
N GLY A 247 -0.14 -3.20 -19.71
CA GLY A 247 1.24 -3.27 -20.19
C GLY A 247 1.79 -1.96 -20.77
N GLY A 248 0.95 -1.00 -21.14
CA GLY A 248 1.43 0.32 -21.56
C GLY A 248 2.12 1.07 -20.42
N THR A 249 3.12 1.89 -20.73
CA THR A 249 3.82 2.72 -19.74
C THR A 249 3.66 4.21 -20.04
N VAL A 250 3.43 5.02 -19.01
CA VAL A 250 3.50 6.49 -19.07
C VAL A 250 4.64 6.97 -18.17
N ASN A 251 5.59 7.69 -18.74
CA ASN A 251 6.67 8.37 -18.04
C ASN A 251 6.39 9.88 -18.02
N ASN A 252 6.05 10.41 -16.84
CA ASN A 252 5.86 11.84 -16.63
C ASN A 252 7.13 12.48 -16.05
N TYR A 253 7.77 13.36 -16.82
CA TYR A 253 8.92 14.17 -16.38
C TYR A 253 8.55 15.64 -16.11
N ALA A 254 7.30 16.04 -16.33
CA ALA A 254 6.79 17.41 -16.15
C ALA A 254 5.53 17.42 -15.27
N THR A 255 4.55 18.30 -15.52
CA THR A 255 3.28 18.29 -14.79
C THR A 255 2.21 17.48 -15.52
N LEU A 256 1.83 16.33 -14.97
CA LEU A 256 0.69 15.55 -15.43
C LEU A 256 -0.52 15.82 -14.54
N THR A 257 -1.63 16.25 -15.12
CA THR A 257 -2.85 16.56 -14.36
C THR A 257 -4.01 15.68 -14.81
N VAL A 258 -4.81 15.17 -13.86
CA VAL A 258 -6.15 14.64 -14.13
C VAL A 258 -7.15 15.73 -13.77
N ALA A 259 -7.87 16.27 -14.76
CA ALA A 259 -8.80 17.38 -14.57
C ALA A 259 -9.96 17.01 -13.63
N SER A 260 -10.51 18.02 -12.94
CA SER A 260 -11.68 17.82 -12.07
C SER A 260 -12.88 17.32 -12.89
N GLY A 261 -13.64 16.38 -12.34
CA GLY A 261 -14.78 15.75 -13.02
C GLY A 261 -14.40 14.71 -14.09
N TYR A 262 -13.12 14.58 -14.45
CA TYR A 262 -12.66 13.58 -15.41
C TYR A 262 -12.22 12.29 -14.71
N THR A 263 -12.43 11.14 -15.37
CA THR A 263 -11.92 9.84 -14.94
C THR A 263 -10.91 9.31 -15.95
N GLN A 264 -9.66 9.18 -15.53
CA GLN A 264 -8.63 8.48 -16.29
C GLN A 264 -8.48 7.07 -15.72
N ALA A 265 -8.71 6.06 -16.55
CA ALA A 265 -8.30 4.69 -16.27
C ALA A 265 -6.89 4.47 -16.83
N SER A 266 -6.03 3.86 -16.02
CA SER A 266 -4.68 3.44 -16.37
C SER A 266 -4.54 1.98 -15.98
N ASP A 267 -4.75 1.10 -16.95
CA ASP A 267 -4.55 -0.33 -16.75
C ASP A 267 -3.05 -0.69 -16.87
N GLY A 268 -2.22 0.24 -17.37
CA GLY A 268 -0.77 0.15 -17.42
C GLY A 268 -0.03 0.93 -16.31
N ASP A 269 1.29 1.01 -16.46
CA ASP A 269 2.23 1.62 -15.51
C ASP A 269 2.28 3.14 -15.67
N LEU A 270 2.21 3.86 -14.55
CA LEU A 270 2.45 5.30 -14.50
C LEU A 270 3.68 5.60 -13.62
N TYR A 271 4.78 6.02 -14.24
CA TYR A 271 5.97 6.50 -13.57
C TYR A 271 5.97 8.04 -13.51
N ASN A 272 5.88 8.58 -12.30
CA ASN A 272 5.92 10.01 -12.05
C ASN A 272 7.31 10.45 -11.56
N TYR A 273 8.10 11.00 -12.47
CA TYR A 273 9.38 11.66 -12.21
C TYR A 273 9.24 13.18 -11.99
N GLY A 274 8.14 13.78 -12.47
CA GLY A 274 7.79 15.18 -12.28
C GLY A 274 6.74 15.43 -11.19
N VAL A 275 5.69 16.17 -11.54
CA VAL A 275 4.54 16.45 -10.67
C VAL A 275 3.28 15.78 -11.23
N LEU A 276 2.65 14.94 -10.42
CA LEU A 276 1.32 14.38 -10.72
C LEU A 276 0.25 15.12 -9.91
N ASN A 277 -0.73 15.74 -10.56
CA ASN A 277 -1.84 16.44 -9.92
C ASN A 277 -3.16 15.74 -10.24
N ASN A 278 -3.67 14.92 -9.33
CA ASN A 278 -4.99 14.30 -9.48
C ASN A 278 -6.09 15.18 -8.87
N LYS A 279 -6.85 15.90 -9.69
CA LYS A 279 -8.04 16.68 -9.27
C LYS A 279 -9.36 15.96 -9.61
N GLY A 280 -9.32 14.97 -10.49
CA GLY A 280 -10.45 14.14 -10.90
C GLY A 280 -10.42 12.76 -10.27
N THR A 281 -10.66 11.73 -11.07
CA THR A 281 -10.48 10.33 -10.66
C THR A 281 -9.38 9.68 -11.48
N LEU A 282 -8.35 9.18 -10.81
CA LEU A 282 -7.32 8.34 -11.42
C LEU A 282 -7.50 6.92 -10.90
N LYS A 283 -7.84 5.99 -11.78
CA LYS A 283 -7.78 4.55 -11.49
C LYS A 283 -6.48 4.03 -12.06
N SER A 284 -5.58 3.56 -11.21
CA SER A 284 -4.26 3.10 -11.63
C SER A 284 -4.03 1.67 -11.18
N GLY A 285 -3.67 0.81 -12.14
CA GLY A 285 -3.06 -0.47 -11.87
C GLY A 285 -1.77 -0.27 -11.09
N LEU A 286 -0.77 0.28 -11.78
CA LEU A 286 0.57 0.50 -11.24
C LEU A 286 0.92 2.00 -11.24
N LEU A 287 1.18 2.55 -10.06
CA LEU A 287 1.62 3.94 -9.86
C LEU A 287 2.95 3.98 -9.12
N HIS A 288 3.99 4.43 -9.81
CA HIS A 288 5.31 4.67 -9.23
C HIS A 288 5.54 6.18 -9.07
N ASN A 289 5.42 6.68 -7.85
CA ASN A 289 5.79 8.06 -7.53
C ASN A 289 7.27 8.13 -7.14
N LEU A 290 8.08 8.76 -7.99
CA LEU A 290 9.50 8.99 -7.78
C LEU A 290 9.82 10.46 -7.44
N SER A 291 8.80 11.33 -7.45
CA SER A 291 8.94 12.76 -7.15
C SER A 291 7.70 13.25 -6.38
N THR A 292 6.91 14.18 -6.93
CA THR A 292 5.76 14.76 -6.21
C THR A 292 4.43 14.31 -6.81
N ALA A 293 3.55 13.77 -5.99
CA ALA A 293 2.18 13.45 -6.38
C ALA A 293 1.18 14.09 -5.40
N ASN A 294 0.24 14.85 -5.94
CA ASN A 294 -0.80 15.58 -5.22
C ASN A 294 -2.17 14.99 -5.59
N ASN A 295 -2.84 14.39 -4.62
CA ASN A 295 -4.20 13.87 -4.77
C ASN A 295 -5.21 14.78 -4.07
N ALA A 296 -5.95 15.56 -4.85
CA ALA A 296 -7.08 16.36 -4.39
C ALA A 296 -8.44 15.76 -4.78
N GLY A 297 -8.46 14.84 -5.75
CA GLY A 297 -9.63 14.08 -6.17
C GLY A 297 -9.69 12.67 -5.58
N SER A 298 -10.00 11.68 -6.42
CA SER A 298 -10.03 10.26 -6.06
C SER A 298 -8.91 9.50 -6.76
N LEU A 299 -8.03 8.84 -6.00
CA LEU A 299 -7.03 7.92 -6.51
C LEU A 299 -7.40 6.50 -6.08
N ASP A 300 -7.73 5.63 -7.03
CA ASP A 300 -8.07 4.23 -6.80
C ASP A 300 -6.92 3.33 -7.26
N ILE A 301 -6.29 2.64 -6.32
CA ILE A 301 -5.17 1.72 -6.55
C ILE A 301 -5.73 0.31 -6.62
N VAL A 302 -5.63 -0.30 -7.80
CA VAL A 302 -6.12 -1.66 -8.03
C VAL A 302 -5.01 -2.72 -7.98
N GLU A 303 -3.75 -2.38 -8.27
CA GLU A 303 -2.60 -3.29 -8.12
C GLU A 303 -1.52 -2.79 -7.17
N VAL A 304 -0.65 -1.86 -7.56
CA VAL A 304 0.43 -1.37 -6.68
C VAL A 304 0.65 0.13 -6.83
N MET A 305 0.72 0.83 -5.70
CA MET A 305 1.26 2.17 -5.59
C MET A 305 2.56 2.14 -4.79
N THR A 306 3.59 2.81 -5.30
CA THR A 306 4.85 3.02 -4.58
C THR A 306 5.16 4.51 -4.48
N ASN A 307 5.42 5.00 -3.28
CA ASN A 307 6.02 6.29 -3.01
C ASN A 307 7.47 6.06 -2.61
N ARG A 308 8.40 6.26 -3.54
CA ARG A 308 9.80 5.86 -3.38
C ARG A 308 10.61 6.83 -2.51
N THR A 309 11.78 6.41 -2.08
CA THR A 309 12.72 7.23 -1.29
C THR A 309 12.93 8.60 -1.94
N GLY A 310 12.80 9.68 -1.15
CA GLY A 310 12.89 11.06 -1.62
C GLY A 310 11.60 11.63 -2.23
N ALA A 311 10.60 10.79 -2.53
CA ALA A 311 9.34 11.22 -3.10
C ALA A 311 8.36 11.75 -2.03
N SER A 312 7.43 12.60 -2.46
CA SER A 312 6.36 13.18 -1.65
C SER A 312 5.00 12.82 -2.25
N PHE A 313 4.11 12.26 -1.43
CA PHE A 313 2.71 12.05 -1.77
C PHE A 313 1.79 12.83 -0.83
N ASN A 314 1.02 13.78 -1.38
CA ASN A 314 0.13 14.67 -0.65
C ASN A 314 -1.33 14.33 -0.94
N ASN A 315 -2.03 13.73 0.02
CA ASN A 315 -3.43 13.38 -0.08
C ASN A 315 -4.32 14.41 0.65
N THR A 316 -5.13 15.14 -0.11
CA THR A 316 -6.21 16.01 0.39
C THR A 316 -7.60 15.51 -0.01
N GLY A 317 -7.67 14.63 -1.02
CA GLY A 317 -8.89 13.94 -1.44
C GLY A 317 -9.01 12.53 -0.85
N THR A 318 -9.38 11.57 -1.69
CA THR A 318 -9.53 10.15 -1.31
C THR A 318 -8.46 9.30 -2.00
N LEU A 319 -7.66 8.58 -1.21
CA LEU A 319 -6.87 7.45 -1.67
C LEU A 319 -7.61 6.17 -1.27
N LYS A 320 -7.97 5.36 -2.27
CA LYS A 320 -8.63 4.07 -2.08
C LYS A 320 -7.67 2.96 -2.53
N ILE A 321 -7.45 1.99 -1.66
CA ILE A 321 -6.64 0.80 -1.96
C ILE A 321 -7.62 -0.37 -2.00
N SER A 322 -8.14 -0.67 -3.20
CA SER A 322 -9.27 -1.56 -3.40
C SER A 322 -8.85 -3.04 -3.29
N THR A 323 -7.96 -3.46 -4.17
CA THR A 323 -7.44 -4.84 -4.24
C THR A 323 -5.92 -4.88 -4.20
N GLY A 324 -5.28 -3.72 -4.33
CA GLY A 324 -3.86 -3.59 -4.47
C GLY A 324 -3.12 -3.32 -3.16
N GLN A 325 -1.87 -2.88 -3.33
CA GLN A 325 -0.95 -2.54 -2.25
C GLN A 325 -0.49 -1.10 -2.42
N ALA A 326 -0.34 -0.36 -1.32
CA ALA A 326 0.34 0.93 -1.33
C ALA A 326 1.52 0.90 -0.38
N TYR A 327 2.67 1.39 -0.85
CA TYR A 327 3.92 1.41 -0.11
C TYR A 327 4.46 2.83 -0.01
N ASN A 328 4.66 3.33 1.21
CA ASN A 328 5.45 4.52 1.47
C ASN A 328 6.82 4.11 1.99
N TYR A 329 7.83 4.07 1.11
CA TYR A 329 9.16 3.55 1.44
C TYR A 329 9.90 4.41 2.47
N ALA A 330 10.91 3.81 3.10
CA ALA A 330 11.87 4.54 3.92
C ALA A 330 12.48 5.74 3.16
N GLY A 331 12.52 6.89 3.83
CA GLY A 331 12.96 8.16 3.25
C GLY A 331 11.93 8.84 2.32
N ALA A 332 10.76 8.26 2.11
CA ALA A 332 9.63 8.91 1.43
C ALA A 332 8.72 9.65 2.44
N THR A 333 8.01 10.67 1.98
CA THR A 333 7.04 11.43 2.80
C THR A 333 5.62 11.26 2.27
N LEU A 334 4.71 10.88 3.16
CA LEU A 334 3.27 10.86 2.96
C LEU A 334 2.63 11.96 3.82
N THR A 335 1.85 12.84 3.20
CA THR A 335 0.99 13.79 3.94
C THR A 335 -0.45 13.44 3.68
N ASN A 336 -1.21 13.08 4.72
CA ASN A 336 -2.64 12.82 4.61
C ASN A 336 -3.46 13.85 5.37
N LYS A 337 -4.22 14.67 4.64
CA LYS A 337 -5.26 15.57 5.16
C LYS A 337 -6.67 15.11 4.77
N GLY A 338 -6.79 14.18 3.82
CA GLY A 338 -8.05 13.64 3.32
C GLY A 338 -8.39 12.27 3.91
N LEU A 339 -8.96 11.40 3.08
CA LEU A 339 -9.31 10.02 3.42
C LEU A 339 -8.33 9.04 2.78
N ILE A 340 -7.82 8.09 3.57
CA ILE A 340 -7.20 6.86 3.07
C ILE A 340 -8.13 5.71 3.47
N ASN A 341 -8.55 4.91 2.49
CA ASN A 341 -9.44 3.77 2.69
C ASN A 341 -8.78 2.49 2.15
N VAL A 342 -8.41 1.60 3.07
CA VAL A 342 -7.85 0.27 2.77
C VAL A 342 -8.99 -0.75 2.80
N ALA A 343 -9.43 -1.21 1.63
CA ALA A 343 -10.49 -2.21 1.53
C ALA A 343 -10.03 -3.57 2.06
N SER A 344 -10.94 -4.54 2.20
CA SER A 344 -10.67 -5.85 2.81
C SER A 344 -9.56 -6.66 2.13
N SER A 345 -9.39 -6.51 0.82
CA SER A 345 -8.30 -7.11 0.04
C SER A 345 -7.09 -6.19 -0.16
N GLY A 346 -7.16 -4.95 0.32
CA GLY A 346 -6.09 -3.98 0.18
C GLY A 346 -4.99 -4.15 1.24
N GLN A 347 -3.78 -3.72 0.91
CA GLN A 347 -2.67 -3.59 1.85
C GLN A 347 -2.10 -2.17 1.81
N PHE A 348 -1.80 -1.63 2.98
CA PHE A 348 -1.07 -0.38 3.10
C PHE A 348 0.13 -0.52 4.02
N GLU A 349 1.29 -0.08 3.58
CA GLU A 349 2.54 -0.17 4.32
C GLU A 349 3.26 1.18 4.35
N ASN A 350 3.67 1.59 5.54
CA ASN A 350 4.42 2.82 5.75
C ASN A 350 5.72 2.55 6.50
N ASP A 351 6.82 2.68 5.77
CA ASP A 351 8.21 2.60 6.26
C ASP A 351 8.85 4.00 6.36
N GLY A 352 8.29 4.98 5.65
CA GLY A 352 8.75 6.35 5.62
C GLY A 352 8.18 7.24 6.73
N THR A 353 8.10 8.54 6.43
CA THR A 353 7.45 9.53 7.29
C THR A 353 6.02 9.78 6.81
N TRP A 354 5.06 9.72 7.74
CA TRP A 354 3.66 10.02 7.48
C TRP A 354 3.17 11.13 8.40
N ALA A 355 2.90 12.31 7.83
CA ALA A 355 2.18 13.40 8.48
C ALA A 355 0.66 13.19 8.31
N HIS A 356 -0.02 12.77 9.39
CA HIS A 356 -1.44 12.37 9.34
C HIS A 356 -2.34 13.33 10.11
N SER A 357 -3.15 14.12 9.40
CA SER A 357 -4.20 14.95 9.98
C SER A 357 -5.61 14.61 9.45
N GLY A 358 -5.71 13.62 8.56
CA GLY A 358 -6.97 13.16 7.95
C GLY A 358 -7.57 11.93 8.64
N LYS A 359 -8.28 11.10 7.87
CA LYS A 359 -8.86 9.83 8.32
C LYS A 359 -8.21 8.65 7.59
N LEU A 360 -7.85 7.60 8.35
CA LEU A 360 -7.50 6.29 7.82
C LEU A 360 -8.60 5.28 8.22
N ILE A 361 -9.15 4.56 7.25
CA ILE A 361 -10.04 3.43 7.46
C ILE A 361 -9.35 2.16 6.97
N VAL A 362 -9.32 1.12 7.80
CA VAL A 362 -8.66 -0.16 7.50
C VAL A 362 -9.65 -1.31 7.64
N ALA A 363 -10.05 -1.89 6.51
CA ALA A 363 -10.74 -3.17 6.46
C ALA A 363 -9.82 -4.33 6.06
N GLY A 364 -8.70 -4.04 5.36
CA GLY A 364 -7.67 -4.99 4.96
C GLY A 364 -6.45 -4.95 5.88
N ASN A 365 -5.24 -4.95 5.31
CA ASN A 365 -3.99 -4.99 6.07
C ASN A 365 -3.32 -3.63 6.12
N PHE A 366 -2.82 -3.23 7.29
CA PHE A 366 -2.02 -2.02 7.48
C PHE A 366 -0.78 -2.30 8.32
N SER A 367 0.40 -1.92 7.82
CA SER A 367 1.67 -2.04 8.53
C SER A 367 2.33 -0.67 8.69
N GLN A 368 2.63 -0.30 9.93
CA GLN A 368 3.30 0.94 10.30
C GLN A 368 4.68 0.61 10.87
N LEU A 369 5.71 0.63 10.02
CA LEU A 369 7.10 0.34 10.39
C LEU A 369 7.95 1.61 10.56
N GLY A 370 7.59 2.68 9.84
CA GLY A 370 8.22 4.00 9.91
C GLY A 370 7.64 4.90 11.01
N THR A 371 7.57 6.19 10.72
CA THR A 371 6.97 7.18 11.64
C THR A 371 5.64 7.68 11.11
N LEU A 372 4.59 7.60 11.93
CA LEU A 372 3.30 8.26 11.72
C LEU A 372 3.12 9.31 12.82
N ASN A 373 2.98 10.57 12.43
CA ASN A 373 2.77 11.68 13.35
C ASN A 373 1.64 12.59 12.89
N GLY A 374 0.69 12.87 13.78
CA GLY A 374 -0.24 13.98 13.63
C GLY A 374 -1.48 13.84 14.47
N THR A 375 -2.53 14.55 14.07
CA THR A 375 -3.81 14.68 14.79
C THR A 375 -4.96 13.96 14.09
N GLY A 376 -4.66 13.12 13.10
CA GLY A 376 -5.66 12.37 12.36
C GLY A 376 -6.28 11.25 13.20
N SER A 377 -7.24 10.55 12.60
CA SER A 377 -7.88 9.37 13.21
C SER A 377 -7.57 8.10 12.43
N ILE A 378 -7.44 6.98 13.13
CA ILE A 378 -7.38 5.63 12.56
C ILE A 378 -8.60 4.83 13.03
N GLN A 379 -9.30 4.22 12.08
CA GLN A 379 -10.44 3.32 12.31
C GLN A 379 -10.16 1.99 11.63
N GLN A 380 -9.99 0.93 12.41
CA GLN A 380 -9.89 -0.43 11.91
C GLN A 380 -11.28 -1.07 11.95
N ASP A 381 -11.85 -1.34 10.78
CA ASP A 381 -13.14 -2.03 10.62
C ASP A 381 -12.95 -3.54 10.44
N GLY A 382 -11.74 -4.00 10.08
CA GLY A 382 -11.40 -5.40 9.91
C GLY A 382 -9.91 -5.65 9.73
N GLY A 383 -9.56 -6.84 9.22
CA GLY A 383 -8.20 -7.20 8.83
C GLY A 383 -7.15 -7.15 9.96
N GLN A 384 -5.90 -6.89 9.60
CA GLN A 384 -4.75 -6.88 10.52
C GLN A 384 -4.03 -5.54 10.48
N VAL A 385 -3.75 -4.97 11.64
CA VAL A 385 -2.90 -3.79 11.79
C VAL A 385 -1.66 -4.14 12.60
N VAL A 386 -0.47 -3.83 12.09
CA VAL A 386 0.80 -4.01 12.79
C VAL A 386 1.47 -2.67 12.99
N ILE A 387 1.84 -2.36 14.23
CA ILE A 387 2.61 -1.16 14.60
C ILE A 387 3.99 -1.62 15.10
N GLY A 388 4.98 -1.58 14.20
CA GLY A 388 6.39 -1.81 14.52
C GLY A 388 7.21 -0.52 14.73
N GLY A 389 6.70 0.61 14.21
CA GLY A 389 7.28 1.94 14.35
C GLY A 389 6.51 2.86 15.31
N SER A 390 6.76 4.17 15.23
CA SER A 390 6.10 5.16 16.08
C SER A 390 4.80 5.66 15.45
N THR A 391 3.70 5.67 16.22
CA THR A 391 2.40 6.16 15.80
C THR A 391 1.88 7.21 16.78
N THR A 392 1.65 8.43 16.31
CA THR A 392 0.96 9.50 17.05
C THR A 392 -0.29 9.94 16.30
N VAL A 393 -1.46 9.84 16.94
CA VAL A 393 -2.79 10.17 16.38
C VAL A 393 -3.70 10.79 17.43
N SER A 394 -4.83 11.39 17.04
CA SER A 394 -5.84 11.83 18.02
C SER A 394 -6.71 10.66 18.48
N THR A 395 -7.25 9.88 17.54
CA THR A 395 -8.15 8.76 17.86
C THR A 395 -7.69 7.49 17.18
N TYR A 396 -7.64 6.39 17.94
CA TYR A 396 -7.40 5.05 17.44
C TYR A 396 -8.57 4.13 17.82
N LYS A 397 -9.34 3.66 16.83
CA LYS A 397 -10.55 2.85 17.04
C LYS A 397 -10.40 1.50 16.34
N ILE A 398 -10.63 0.41 17.06
CA ILE A 398 -10.66 -0.96 16.53
C ILE A 398 -12.09 -1.47 16.63
N GLN A 399 -12.86 -1.39 15.54
CA GLN A 399 -14.22 -1.91 15.50
C GLN A 399 -14.25 -3.41 15.20
N GLY A 400 -13.30 -3.90 14.41
CA GLY A 400 -13.12 -5.32 14.07
C GLY A 400 -11.66 -5.61 13.70
N GLY A 401 -11.33 -6.89 13.57
CA GLY A 401 -9.97 -7.35 13.27
C GLY A 401 -9.04 -7.30 14.48
N ALA A 402 -7.73 -7.37 14.22
CA ALA A 402 -6.71 -7.29 15.26
C ALA A 402 -5.67 -6.20 14.99
N THR A 403 -5.31 -5.45 16.03
CA THR A 403 -4.11 -4.59 16.06
C THR A 403 -3.05 -5.26 16.92
N THR A 404 -1.81 -5.30 16.44
CA THR A 404 -0.64 -5.77 17.20
C THR A 404 0.42 -4.66 17.26
N ILE A 405 0.89 -4.33 18.46
CA ILE A 405 2.06 -3.48 18.67
C ILE A 405 3.23 -4.37 19.10
N GLN A 406 4.34 -4.31 18.37
CA GLN A 406 5.45 -5.24 18.52
C GLN A 406 6.81 -4.55 18.32
N GLY A 407 7.90 -5.21 18.73
CA GLY A 407 9.26 -4.71 18.58
C GLY A 407 9.46 -3.32 19.22
N SER A 408 9.94 -2.36 18.43
CA SER A 408 10.11 -0.96 18.87
C SER A 408 8.83 -0.11 18.75
N GLY A 409 7.68 -0.74 18.48
CA GLY A 409 6.43 -0.05 18.23
C GLY A 409 5.95 0.79 19.40
N GLY A 410 5.33 1.94 19.09
CA GLY A 410 4.74 2.81 20.11
C GLY A 410 3.48 3.49 19.60
N LEU A 411 2.42 3.51 20.41
CA LEU A 411 1.17 4.20 20.12
C LEU A 411 0.97 5.36 21.11
N ASN A 412 0.86 6.57 20.59
CA ASN A 412 0.46 7.76 21.32
C ASN A 412 -0.86 8.28 20.75
N ALA A 413 -1.92 8.21 21.54
CA ALA A 413 -3.25 8.64 21.13
C ALA A 413 -3.90 9.55 22.17
N THR A 414 -4.86 10.39 21.78
CA THR A 414 -5.73 11.02 22.79
C THR A 414 -6.68 9.99 23.38
N THR A 415 -7.32 9.21 22.51
CA THR A 415 -8.27 8.16 22.88
C THR A 415 -8.00 6.87 22.12
N VAL A 416 -8.09 5.73 22.82
CA VAL A 416 -8.08 4.40 22.21
C VAL A 416 -9.38 3.68 22.52
N THR A 417 -10.02 3.06 21.53
CA THR A 417 -11.23 2.26 21.74
C THR A 417 -11.10 0.91 21.04
N VAL A 418 -11.23 -0.17 21.80
CA VAL A 418 -11.41 -1.53 21.28
C VAL A 418 -12.90 -1.84 21.35
N GLY A 419 -13.52 -2.04 20.19
CA GLY A 419 -14.91 -2.47 20.04
C GLY A 419 -15.07 -3.95 20.35
N SER A 420 -16.31 -4.42 20.47
CA SER A 420 -16.61 -5.80 20.90
C SER A 420 -16.07 -6.89 19.96
N ALA A 421 -15.91 -6.60 18.67
CA ALA A 421 -15.28 -7.51 17.70
C ALA A 421 -13.79 -7.21 17.46
N GLY A 422 -13.23 -6.23 18.16
CA GLY A 422 -11.84 -5.82 18.04
C GLY A 422 -10.91 -6.59 18.97
N GLN A 423 -9.68 -6.79 18.51
CA GLN A 423 -8.59 -7.37 19.30
C GLN A 423 -7.40 -6.42 19.33
N PHE A 424 -6.78 -6.25 20.49
CA PHE A 424 -5.58 -5.46 20.68
C PHE A 424 -4.52 -6.32 21.34
N ASN A 425 -3.37 -6.51 20.69
CA ASN A 425 -2.25 -7.29 21.20
C ASN A 425 -1.04 -6.39 21.43
N GLN A 426 -0.45 -6.47 22.62
CA GLN A 426 0.73 -5.71 22.99
C GLN A 426 1.86 -6.67 23.39
N THR A 427 2.98 -6.61 22.67
CA THR A 427 4.13 -7.49 22.88
C THR A 427 5.43 -6.70 23.08
N ASP A 428 6.50 -7.40 23.44
CA ASP A 428 7.90 -6.93 23.38
C ASP A 428 8.25 -5.67 24.19
N GLY A 429 7.54 -5.40 25.29
CA GLY A 429 7.83 -4.25 26.16
C GLY A 429 7.39 -2.92 25.56
N THR A 430 6.52 -2.94 24.55
CA THR A 430 6.03 -1.75 23.85
C THR A 430 5.21 -0.84 24.77
N ALA A 431 5.04 0.43 24.39
CA ALA A 431 4.31 1.42 25.18
C ALA A 431 3.10 2.00 24.44
N VAL A 432 1.97 2.06 25.14
CA VAL A 432 0.75 2.75 24.71
C VAL A 432 0.56 3.96 25.62
N LYS A 433 0.48 5.17 25.04
CA LYS A 433 0.20 6.41 25.75
C LYS A 433 -1.16 6.92 25.30
N VAL A 434 -2.08 7.10 26.25
CA VAL A 434 -3.41 7.66 26.04
C VAL A 434 -3.57 8.92 26.90
N ALA A 435 -3.79 10.07 26.25
CA ALA A 435 -3.88 11.33 26.97
C ALA A 435 -5.17 11.46 27.78
N ASP A 436 -6.29 10.93 27.27
CA ASP A 436 -7.59 10.90 27.97
C ASP A 436 -7.87 9.50 28.51
N LYS A 437 -8.30 8.57 27.65
CA LYS A 437 -8.69 7.22 28.07
C LYS A 437 -8.51 6.15 27.00
N LEU A 438 -8.27 4.93 27.47
CA LEU A 438 -8.44 3.69 26.72
C LEU A 438 -9.73 3.01 27.18
N THR A 439 -10.59 2.63 26.25
CA THR A 439 -11.79 1.84 26.52
C THR A 439 -11.72 0.50 25.78
N ASN A 440 -11.68 -0.60 26.51
CA ASN A 440 -11.72 -1.94 25.95
C ASN A 440 -13.12 -2.55 26.10
N ASN A 441 -13.81 -2.81 25.00
CA ASN A 441 -15.05 -3.59 24.96
C ASN A 441 -14.87 -4.94 24.25
N GLY A 442 -13.68 -5.20 23.69
CA GLY A 442 -13.32 -6.43 23.00
C GLY A 442 -12.29 -7.21 23.79
N VAL A 443 -11.23 -7.66 23.12
CA VAL A 443 -10.12 -8.40 23.75
C VAL A 443 -8.84 -7.57 23.72
N TYR A 444 -8.20 -7.41 24.87
CA TYR A 444 -6.87 -6.82 24.99
C TYR A 444 -5.91 -7.83 25.59
N THR A 445 -4.80 -8.14 24.91
CA THR A 445 -3.83 -9.15 25.35
C THR A 445 -2.43 -8.56 25.49
N PHE A 446 -1.79 -8.81 26.62
CA PHE A 446 -0.35 -8.65 26.84
C PHE A 446 0.34 -10.01 26.73
N SER A 447 1.43 -10.08 25.96
CA SER A 447 2.25 -11.28 25.84
C SER A 447 3.74 -10.97 25.63
N GLY A 448 4.59 -11.99 25.70
CA GLY A 448 6.05 -11.83 25.58
C GLY A 448 6.60 -10.97 26.73
N ALA A 449 7.51 -10.02 26.42
CA ALA A 449 8.05 -9.10 27.44
C ALA A 449 7.03 -8.11 28.01
N GLY A 450 5.81 -8.06 27.46
CA GLY A 450 4.70 -7.29 28.01
C GLY A 450 4.63 -5.87 27.50
N GLY A 451 4.20 -4.94 28.35
CA GLY A 451 4.12 -3.54 27.97
C GLY A 451 3.51 -2.64 29.03
N SER A 452 3.41 -1.35 28.69
CA SER A 452 2.80 -0.35 29.57
C SER A 452 1.69 0.42 28.88
N ILE A 453 0.71 0.85 29.67
CA ILE A 453 -0.31 1.82 29.30
C ILE A 453 -0.17 3.03 30.21
N ALA A 454 0.10 4.19 29.60
CA ALA A 454 0.11 5.48 30.27
C ALA A 454 -1.19 6.24 30.01
N GLY A 455 -2.00 6.40 31.05
CA GLY A 455 -3.33 7.01 30.98
C GLY A 455 -4.40 6.12 31.60
N ASN A 456 -5.64 6.62 31.63
CA ASN A 456 -6.74 5.89 32.27
C ASN A 456 -7.25 4.76 31.38
N VAL A 457 -7.62 3.64 32.00
CA VAL A 457 -8.14 2.45 31.33
C VAL A 457 -9.50 2.07 31.90
N VAL A 458 -10.46 1.80 31.01
CA VAL A 458 -11.75 1.18 31.33
C VAL A 458 -11.87 -0.11 30.54
N ASN A 459 -11.94 -1.24 31.24
CA ASN A 459 -12.11 -2.56 30.65
C ASN A 459 -13.56 -3.04 30.85
N ASN A 460 -14.38 -2.99 29.81
CA ASN A 460 -15.73 -3.58 29.77
C ASN A 460 -15.74 -4.97 29.11
N GLY A 461 -14.68 -5.32 28.37
CA GLY A 461 -14.51 -6.60 27.70
C GLY A 461 -13.59 -7.54 28.47
N GLU A 462 -12.65 -8.14 27.75
CA GLU A 462 -11.67 -9.07 28.30
C GLU A 462 -10.25 -8.49 28.18
N MET A 463 -9.52 -8.49 29.29
CA MET A 463 -8.11 -8.15 29.33
C MET A 463 -7.30 -9.36 29.83
N ARG A 464 -6.27 -9.75 29.08
CA ARG A 464 -5.43 -10.92 29.37
C ARG A 464 -3.98 -10.52 29.52
N VAL A 465 -3.30 -11.07 30.53
CA VAL A 465 -1.85 -11.01 30.70
C VAL A 465 -1.32 -12.44 30.73
N GLN A 466 -0.59 -12.84 29.69
CA GLN A 466 -0.21 -14.24 29.46
C GLN A 466 1.30 -14.39 29.42
N SER A 467 1.86 -15.02 30.47
CA SER A 467 3.30 -15.19 30.66
C SER A 467 4.08 -13.90 30.43
N SER A 468 3.59 -12.78 30.98
CA SER A 468 4.01 -11.44 30.60
C SER A 468 3.93 -10.44 31.75
N GLN A 469 4.21 -9.17 31.43
CA GLN A 469 4.12 -8.06 32.36
C GLN A 469 3.20 -6.97 31.81
N ALA A 470 2.28 -6.47 32.64
CA ALA A 470 1.46 -5.31 32.31
C ALA A 470 1.72 -4.19 33.33
N ALA A 471 1.85 -2.95 32.85
CA ALA A 471 1.97 -1.78 33.72
C ALA A 471 0.95 -0.71 33.36
N PHE A 472 0.11 -0.33 34.31
CA PHE A 472 -0.93 0.69 34.18
C PHE A 472 -0.58 1.88 35.08
N THR A 473 -0.09 2.96 34.48
CA THR A 473 0.38 4.13 35.24
C THR A 473 -0.72 5.15 35.52
N GLY A 474 -1.89 5.03 34.88
CA GLY A 474 -3.11 5.75 35.22
C GLY A 474 -4.08 4.90 36.03
N LYS A 475 -5.32 5.37 36.20
CA LYS A 475 -6.37 4.62 36.87
C LYS A 475 -6.84 3.47 35.97
N PHE A 476 -6.88 2.26 36.51
CA PHE A 476 -7.47 1.09 35.86
C PHE A 476 -8.84 0.79 36.46
N THR A 477 -9.89 0.74 35.64
CA THR A 477 -11.24 0.35 36.04
C THR A 477 -11.67 -0.90 35.28
N ASN A 478 -11.87 -2.00 35.99
CA ASN A 478 -12.35 -3.26 35.45
C ASN A 478 -13.87 -3.40 35.66
N GLN A 479 -14.62 -3.45 34.57
CA GLN A 479 -16.05 -3.77 34.52
C GLN A 479 -16.34 -5.11 33.84
N GLY A 480 -15.35 -5.70 33.18
CA GLY A 480 -15.41 -7.03 32.57
C GLY A 480 -14.42 -8.00 33.21
N HIS A 481 -13.76 -8.80 32.39
CA HIS A 481 -12.83 -9.82 32.85
C HIS A 481 -11.38 -9.33 32.80
N PHE A 482 -10.64 -9.55 33.88
CA PHE A 482 -9.17 -9.47 33.89
C PHE A 482 -8.58 -10.86 34.18
N GLY A 483 -7.95 -11.46 33.18
CA GLY A 483 -7.26 -12.75 33.28
C GLY A 483 -5.74 -12.58 33.35
N SER A 484 -5.10 -13.24 34.30
CA SER A 484 -3.64 -13.34 34.43
C SER A 484 -3.22 -14.81 34.46
N THR A 485 -2.11 -15.15 33.81
CA THR A 485 -1.51 -16.48 33.92
C THR A 485 0.01 -16.40 33.82
N GLY A 486 0.71 -16.78 34.89
CA GLY A 486 2.18 -16.74 34.96
C GLY A 486 2.79 -15.36 34.73
N SER A 487 2.14 -14.31 35.22
CA SER A 487 2.36 -12.91 34.86
C SER A 487 2.47 -11.98 36.06
N THR A 488 2.92 -10.75 35.81
CA THR A 488 2.95 -9.66 36.79
C THR A 488 2.20 -8.45 36.27
N SER A 489 1.26 -7.94 37.05
CA SER A 489 0.46 -6.77 36.71
C SER A 489 0.69 -5.65 37.71
N ASN A 490 1.16 -4.51 37.24
CA ASN A 490 1.46 -3.33 38.05
C ASN A 490 0.41 -2.24 37.79
N PHE A 491 -0.20 -1.73 38.85
CA PHE A 491 -1.25 -0.72 38.79
C PHE A 491 -0.87 0.49 39.64
N LYS A 492 -1.21 1.68 39.14
CA LYS A 492 -1.34 2.86 40.00
C LYS A 492 -2.57 2.73 40.89
N ASP A 493 -3.76 2.80 40.29
CA ASP A 493 -5.02 2.54 40.99
C ASP A 493 -5.76 1.42 40.29
N LEU A 494 -6.31 0.47 41.06
CA LEU A 494 -7.06 -0.66 40.56
C LEU A 494 -8.48 -0.63 41.14
N THR A 495 -9.47 -0.37 40.30
CA THR A 495 -10.89 -0.42 40.66
C THR A 495 -11.56 -1.58 39.94
N ILE A 496 -12.21 -2.47 40.67
CA ILE A 496 -13.12 -3.48 40.11
C ILE A 496 -14.54 -3.00 40.37
N GLY A 497 -15.31 -2.72 39.32
CA GLY A 497 -16.71 -2.37 39.49
C GLY A 497 -17.61 -3.59 39.59
N SER A 498 -18.92 -3.36 39.68
CA SER A 498 -19.91 -4.37 40.09
C SER A 498 -19.95 -5.62 39.21
N SER A 499 -19.73 -5.48 37.91
CA SER A 499 -19.71 -6.60 36.96
C SER A 499 -18.32 -7.14 36.67
N GLY A 500 -17.26 -6.54 37.23
CA GLY A 500 -15.88 -6.93 36.94
C GLY A 500 -15.40 -8.10 37.79
N TRP A 501 -14.51 -8.95 37.27
CA TRP A 501 -13.87 -10.02 38.05
C TRP A 501 -12.42 -10.28 37.60
N ILE A 502 -11.65 -10.94 38.45
CA ILE A 502 -10.26 -11.33 38.20
C ILE A 502 -10.16 -12.87 38.23
N THR A 503 -9.40 -13.43 37.29
CA THR A 503 -8.91 -14.81 37.35
C THR A 503 -7.38 -14.83 37.24
N ALA A 504 -6.71 -15.41 38.21
CA ALA A 504 -5.26 -15.47 38.29
C ALA A 504 -4.81 -16.72 39.05
N GLY A 505 -3.76 -17.38 38.57
CA GLY A 505 -3.07 -18.47 39.28
C GLY A 505 -2.02 -17.88 40.22
N ALA A 506 -0.82 -18.45 40.24
CA ALA A 506 0.36 -17.92 40.96
C ALA A 506 0.94 -16.62 40.35
N ASP A 507 0.08 -15.66 40.02
CA ASP A 507 0.39 -14.36 39.45
C ASP A 507 0.59 -13.28 40.52
N SER A 508 1.25 -12.18 40.16
CA SER A 508 1.48 -11.04 41.05
C SER A 508 0.76 -9.78 40.59
N PHE A 509 0.05 -9.13 41.51
CA PHE A 509 -0.65 -7.86 41.33
C PHE A 509 -0.05 -6.82 42.26
N SER A 510 0.76 -5.90 41.73
CA SER A 510 1.31 -4.79 42.51
C SER A 510 0.47 -3.53 42.32
N VAL A 511 -0.04 -2.96 43.41
CA VAL A 511 -0.83 -1.72 43.39
C VAL A 511 -0.12 -0.68 44.24
N SER A 512 0.23 0.45 43.60
CA SER A 512 0.95 1.56 44.25
C SER A 512 0.03 2.66 44.79
N GLY A 513 -1.27 2.57 44.53
CA GLY A 513 -2.33 3.47 44.97
C GLY A 513 -3.45 2.70 45.65
N SER A 514 -4.71 2.95 45.30
CA SER A 514 -5.85 2.26 45.93
C SER A 514 -6.30 1.02 45.17
N PHE A 515 -6.70 -0.02 45.92
CA PHE A 515 -7.41 -1.19 45.41
C PHE A 515 -8.87 -1.13 45.87
N LEU A 516 -9.80 -0.97 44.94
CA LEU A 516 -11.22 -0.82 45.24
C LEU A 516 -11.99 -1.98 44.60
N ASN A 517 -12.36 -3.00 45.36
CA ASN A 517 -13.19 -4.10 44.87
C ASN A 517 -14.66 -3.88 45.21
N GLY A 518 -15.44 -3.42 44.23
CA GLY A 518 -16.90 -3.35 44.29
C GLY A 518 -17.62 -4.41 43.48
N SER A 519 -16.92 -5.50 43.12
CA SER A 519 -17.49 -6.60 42.37
C SER A 519 -18.62 -7.32 43.12
N GLN A 520 -19.60 -7.79 42.36
CA GLN A 520 -20.64 -8.73 42.81
C GLN A 520 -20.43 -10.13 42.21
N MET A 521 -19.37 -10.33 41.43
CA MET A 521 -19.09 -11.54 40.64
C MET A 521 -18.24 -12.55 41.40
N SER A 522 -18.62 -12.87 42.63
CA SER A 522 -17.78 -13.65 43.53
C SER A 522 -17.55 -15.10 43.07
N SER A 523 -18.49 -15.69 42.33
CA SER A 523 -18.39 -17.05 41.79
C SER A 523 -17.51 -17.16 40.53
N ALA A 524 -17.26 -16.06 39.84
CA ALA A 524 -16.35 -16.00 38.69
C ALA A 524 -14.93 -15.58 39.08
N TRP A 525 -14.76 -15.14 40.33
CA TRP A 525 -13.51 -14.63 40.86
C TRP A 525 -12.61 -15.78 41.33
N HIS A 526 -11.38 -15.82 40.82
CA HIS A 526 -10.38 -16.84 41.17
C HIS A 526 -9.01 -16.17 41.35
N THR A 527 -8.60 -15.95 42.60
CA THR A 527 -7.27 -15.39 42.94
C THR A 527 -6.64 -16.12 44.13
N ASP A 528 -7.10 -17.33 44.41
CA ASP A 528 -6.72 -18.16 45.55
C ASP A 528 -5.26 -18.61 45.52
N GLU A 529 -4.59 -18.50 44.37
CA GLU A 529 -3.15 -18.70 44.23
C GLU A 529 -2.36 -17.40 43.99
N ALA A 530 -3.06 -16.27 43.78
CA ALA A 530 -2.44 -15.02 43.37
C ALA A 530 -1.99 -14.15 44.55
N SER A 531 -1.01 -13.28 44.30
CA SER A 531 -0.49 -12.33 45.28
C SER A 531 -0.96 -10.91 44.98
N LEU A 532 -1.57 -10.23 45.95
CA LEU A 532 -1.86 -8.80 45.92
C LEU A 532 -0.85 -8.05 46.79
N ILE A 533 -0.04 -7.18 46.18
CA ILE A 533 1.03 -6.43 46.82
C ILE A 533 0.64 -4.95 46.84
N LEU A 534 0.44 -4.39 48.02
CA LEU A 534 0.15 -2.96 48.22
C LEU A 534 1.41 -2.26 48.70
N ASN A 535 2.15 -1.63 47.80
CA ASN A 535 3.47 -1.03 48.08
C ASN A 535 3.50 0.50 47.91
N GLY A 536 2.33 1.12 47.79
CA GLY A 536 2.17 2.55 47.70
C GLY A 536 2.62 3.33 48.94
N GLN A 537 2.83 4.64 48.74
CA GLN A 537 3.09 5.60 49.81
C GLN A 537 1.77 6.28 50.24
N GLY A 538 1.68 6.70 51.49
CA GLY A 538 0.51 7.41 52.01
C GLY A 538 -0.69 6.50 52.28
N VAL A 539 -1.89 7.08 52.31
CA VAL A 539 -3.13 6.33 52.60
C VAL A 539 -3.62 5.60 51.35
N GLN A 540 -3.55 4.28 51.38
CA GLN A 540 -4.10 3.39 50.36
C GLN A 540 -5.46 2.88 50.82
N LYS A 541 -6.48 2.99 49.97
CA LYS A 541 -7.80 2.41 50.25
C LYS A 541 -7.85 0.97 49.75
N LEU A 542 -8.40 0.10 50.59
CA LEU A 542 -8.67 -1.30 50.28
C LEU A 542 -10.17 -1.57 50.47
N ALA A 543 -10.94 -1.53 49.37
CA ALA A 543 -12.38 -1.79 49.45
C ALA A 543 -12.66 -3.30 49.33
N LEU A 544 -13.41 -3.84 50.28
CA LEU A 544 -13.64 -5.28 50.47
C LEU A 544 -14.97 -5.71 49.84
N GLY A 545 -14.92 -6.66 48.90
CA GLY A 545 -16.12 -7.22 48.28
C GLY A 545 -16.65 -8.49 48.94
N GLY A 546 -15.91 -9.11 49.86
CA GLY A 546 -16.29 -10.37 50.49
C GLY A 546 -17.30 -10.19 51.61
N ALA A 547 -18.17 -11.16 51.83
CA ALA A 547 -19.00 -11.25 53.02
C ALA A 547 -18.19 -11.82 54.20
N ASP A 548 -18.48 -11.35 55.41
CA ASP A 548 -17.90 -11.87 56.65
C ASP A 548 -18.56 -13.21 57.05
N TYR A 549 -17.83 -14.32 56.85
CA TYR A 549 -18.19 -15.66 57.30
C TYR A 549 -17.50 -16.06 58.62
N GLY A 550 -16.92 -15.10 59.34
CA GLY A 550 -16.12 -15.40 60.53
C GLY A 550 -14.85 -16.18 60.20
N THR A 551 -14.39 -16.97 61.16
CA THR A 551 -13.23 -17.87 61.04
C THR A 551 -13.52 -19.12 60.21
N SER A 552 -14.65 -19.19 59.49
CA SER A 552 -15.01 -20.33 58.66
C SER A 552 -14.22 -20.36 57.35
N ARG A 553 -13.74 -21.55 56.98
CA ARG A 553 -13.07 -21.77 55.68
C ARG A 553 -13.99 -21.59 54.47
N ASN A 554 -15.31 -21.56 54.69
CA ASN A 554 -16.27 -21.20 53.64
C ASN A 554 -16.00 -19.81 53.06
N GLY A 555 -15.39 -18.91 53.82
CA GLY A 555 -15.02 -17.58 53.36
C GLY A 555 -13.93 -17.55 52.28
N TYR A 556 -13.27 -18.66 51.96
CA TYR A 556 -12.37 -18.75 50.80
C TYR A 556 -13.09 -19.07 49.49
N PHE A 557 -14.30 -19.64 49.56
CA PHE A 557 -15.02 -20.08 48.36
C PHE A 557 -16.01 -19.00 47.91
N ASN A 558 -15.91 -18.59 46.64
CA ASN A 558 -16.81 -17.60 46.03
C ASN A 558 -16.95 -16.30 46.84
N ASN A 559 -15.83 -15.78 47.38
CA ASN A 559 -15.83 -14.65 48.30
C ASN A 559 -14.62 -13.71 48.13
N PHE A 560 -14.11 -13.61 46.89
CA PHE A 560 -13.01 -12.70 46.52
C PHE A 560 -11.71 -12.93 47.31
N ALA A 561 -11.43 -14.18 47.68
CA ALA A 561 -10.26 -14.54 48.46
C ALA A 561 -8.95 -14.48 47.64
N TRP A 562 -7.85 -14.14 48.30
CA TRP A 562 -6.51 -14.06 47.69
C TRP A 562 -5.56 -15.12 48.24
N GLY A 563 -4.62 -15.59 47.43
CA GLY A 563 -3.56 -16.50 47.89
C GLY A 563 -2.59 -15.81 48.85
N GLU A 564 -2.16 -14.59 48.52
CA GLU A 564 -1.36 -13.74 49.39
C GLU A 564 -1.81 -12.28 49.31
N VAL A 565 -1.79 -11.58 50.45
CA VAL A 565 -1.79 -10.11 50.50
C VAL A 565 -0.53 -9.64 51.22
N SER A 566 0.28 -8.83 50.53
CA SER A 566 1.53 -8.25 51.07
C SER A 566 1.39 -6.74 51.21
N LEU A 567 1.68 -6.22 52.40
CA LEU A 567 1.61 -4.80 52.70
C LEU A 567 3.02 -4.21 52.82
N GLY A 568 3.32 -3.20 52.01
CA GLY A 568 4.58 -2.46 52.04
C GLY A 568 4.74 -1.61 53.30
N THR A 569 5.99 -1.40 53.72
CA THR A 569 6.36 -0.76 55.00
C THR A 569 5.95 0.70 55.17
N SER A 570 5.65 1.40 54.08
CA SER A 570 5.46 2.87 54.09
C SER A 570 4.00 3.30 53.89
N GLY A 571 3.06 2.36 53.77
CA GLY A 571 1.64 2.64 53.55
C GLY A 571 0.84 2.77 54.85
N GLN A 572 -0.19 3.60 54.83
CA GLN A 572 -1.34 3.51 55.73
C GLN A 572 -2.50 2.87 54.97
N TYR A 573 -3.23 1.97 55.59
CA TYR A 573 -4.27 1.20 54.90
C TYR A 573 -5.63 1.53 55.49
N LEU A 574 -6.57 1.97 54.65
CA LEU A 574 -7.95 2.20 55.03
C LEU A 574 -8.83 1.14 54.36
N LEU A 575 -9.35 0.22 55.17
CA LEU A 575 -10.26 -0.82 54.69
C LEU A 575 -11.68 -0.29 54.76
N THR A 576 -12.42 -0.46 53.67
CA THR A 576 -13.82 -0.02 53.56
C THR A 576 -14.68 -1.15 53.00
N ASP A 577 -15.98 -1.10 53.24
CA ASP A 577 -16.91 -1.93 52.46
C ASP A 577 -16.84 -1.51 50.99
N GLY A 578 -16.70 -2.48 50.10
CA GLY A 578 -16.51 -2.24 48.68
C GLY A 578 -17.78 -2.39 47.85
N ASN A 579 -18.77 -3.12 48.35
CA ASN A 579 -20.00 -3.39 47.63
C ASN A 579 -21.24 -2.87 48.38
N ALA A 580 -22.43 -3.16 47.85
CA ALA A 580 -23.69 -2.68 48.42
C ALA A 580 -24.18 -3.51 49.62
N SER A 581 -23.53 -4.64 49.91
CA SER A 581 -23.90 -5.55 50.99
C SER A 581 -23.06 -5.22 52.23
N ALA A 582 -23.72 -4.74 53.28
CA ALA A 582 -23.02 -4.41 54.52
C ALA A 582 -22.32 -5.64 55.11
N GLY A 583 -21.08 -5.45 55.56
CA GLY A 583 -20.31 -6.47 56.28
C GLY A 583 -19.13 -7.02 55.50
N GLY A 584 -18.40 -6.14 54.80
CA GLY A 584 -17.17 -6.49 54.09
C GLY A 584 -16.17 -7.28 54.93
N ALA A 585 -15.53 -8.29 54.35
CA ALA A 585 -14.39 -9.00 54.91
C ALA A 585 -13.41 -9.42 53.80
N LEU A 586 -12.18 -9.76 54.20
CA LEU A 586 -11.14 -10.25 53.29
C LEU A 586 -10.59 -11.58 53.78
N TYR A 587 -10.56 -12.59 52.91
CA TYR A 587 -9.95 -13.88 53.17
C TYR A 587 -8.66 -14.00 52.37
N VAL A 588 -7.57 -14.38 53.03
CA VAL A 588 -6.24 -14.47 52.43
C VAL A 588 -5.54 -15.74 52.85
N GLY A 589 -4.84 -16.41 51.95
CA GLY A 589 -3.96 -17.51 52.33
C GLY A 589 -2.87 -16.97 53.26
N VAL A 590 -1.92 -16.21 52.72
CA VAL A 590 -0.83 -15.57 53.46
C VAL A 590 -1.10 -14.08 53.63
N PHE A 591 -0.94 -13.56 54.85
CA PHE A 591 -0.95 -12.12 55.12
C PHE A 591 0.45 -11.67 55.51
N ASN A 592 1.13 -10.99 54.59
CA ASN A 592 2.54 -10.67 54.69
C ASN A 592 2.74 -9.19 55.07
N LEU A 593 3.21 -8.97 56.30
CA LEU A 593 3.52 -7.64 56.84
C LEU A 593 5.01 -7.37 56.68
N GLN A 594 5.41 -6.66 55.62
CA GLN A 594 6.83 -6.37 55.37
C GLN A 594 7.46 -5.53 56.50
N GLY A 595 6.67 -4.77 57.25
CA GLY A 595 7.09 -4.02 58.44
C GLY A 595 6.94 -4.79 59.76
N GLY A 596 6.58 -6.07 59.70
CA GLY A 596 6.24 -6.89 60.87
C GLY A 596 4.94 -6.46 61.56
N LEU A 597 4.69 -7.04 62.75
CA LEU A 597 3.43 -6.86 63.49
C LEU A 597 3.09 -5.40 63.82
N THR A 598 4.09 -4.53 63.95
CA THR A 598 3.85 -3.09 64.24
C THR A 598 3.04 -2.41 63.13
N GLN A 599 3.07 -2.94 61.90
CA GLN A 599 2.33 -2.45 60.75
C GLN A 599 0.81 -2.59 60.90
N LEU A 600 0.31 -3.47 61.78
CA LEU A 600 -1.12 -3.60 62.07
C LEU A 600 -1.72 -2.30 62.65
N GLY A 601 -0.89 -1.50 63.35
CA GLY A 601 -1.27 -0.17 63.83
C GLY A 601 -1.49 0.86 62.71
N ALA A 602 -0.99 0.60 61.49
CA ALA A 602 -1.18 1.45 60.31
C ALA A 602 -2.43 1.08 59.48
N ILE A 603 -3.14 0.02 59.88
CA ILE A 603 -4.40 -0.41 59.27
C ILE A 603 -5.57 0.22 60.04
N ASN A 604 -6.48 0.87 59.34
CA ASN A 604 -7.72 1.42 59.87
C ASN A 604 -8.89 0.70 59.22
N SER A 605 -9.69 -0.01 59.99
CA SER A 605 -10.78 -0.84 59.49
C SER A 605 -11.84 -1.10 60.55
N ALA A 606 -13.12 -1.06 60.17
CA ALA A 606 -14.21 -1.67 60.94
C ALA A 606 -14.47 -3.14 60.54
N TYR A 607 -13.73 -3.63 59.57
CA TYR A 607 -13.90 -4.91 58.90
C TYR A 607 -12.75 -5.85 59.21
N ASN A 608 -13.02 -7.15 59.21
CA ASN A 608 -12.05 -8.19 59.54
C ASN A 608 -11.28 -8.68 58.31
N VAL A 609 -10.05 -9.12 58.54
CA VAL A 609 -9.22 -9.88 57.59
C VAL A 609 -8.94 -11.24 58.19
N TYR A 610 -9.12 -12.30 57.41
CA TYR A 610 -8.98 -13.69 57.85
C TYR A 610 -7.82 -14.34 57.11
N TYR A 611 -6.90 -14.97 57.83
CA TYR A 611 -5.72 -15.64 57.26
C TYR A 611 -5.66 -17.13 57.57
N ASP A 612 -5.02 -17.95 56.72
CA ASP A 612 -4.84 -19.38 56.97
C ASP A 612 -3.60 -19.62 57.86
N ALA A 613 -3.82 -19.86 59.15
CA ALA A 613 -2.76 -20.09 60.12
C ALA A 613 -1.93 -21.37 59.85
N SER A 614 -2.40 -22.29 59.00
CA SER A 614 -1.66 -23.50 58.64
C SER A 614 -0.55 -23.27 57.62
N LEU A 615 -0.56 -22.13 56.91
CA LEU A 615 0.45 -21.80 55.92
C LEU A 615 1.71 -21.25 56.57
N ALA A 616 2.88 -21.74 56.13
CA ALA A 616 4.18 -21.36 56.70
C ALA A 616 4.46 -19.85 56.65
N GLY A 617 3.94 -19.14 55.64
CA GLY A 617 4.05 -17.69 55.53
C GLY A 617 3.40 -16.92 56.70
N ASN A 618 2.48 -17.55 57.43
CA ASN A 618 1.79 -16.97 58.58
C ASN A 618 2.30 -17.48 59.93
N ALA A 619 3.38 -18.27 59.97
CA ALA A 619 3.87 -18.85 61.22
C ALA A 619 4.17 -17.79 62.30
N TYR A 620 4.62 -16.60 61.88
CA TYR A 620 4.89 -15.46 62.76
C TYR A 620 3.64 -14.85 63.42
N LEU A 621 2.45 -15.15 62.90
CA LEU A 621 1.16 -14.71 63.45
C LEU A 621 0.64 -15.68 64.54
N GLY A 622 1.19 -16.89 64.63
CA GLY A 622 0.90 -17.83 65.73
C GLY A 622 -0.56 -18.28 65.84
N GLY A 623 -1.39 -18.12 64.80
CA GLY A 623 -2.82 -18.44 64.85
C GLY A 623 -3.64 -17.52 65.76
N LEU A 624 -3.10 -16.35 66.12
CA LEU A 624 -3.74 -15.39 67.01
C LEU A 624 -4.62 -14.39 66.25
N SER A 625 -5.43 -13.64 67.02
CA SER A 625 -6.20 -12.49 66.53
C SER A 625 -5.52 -11.18 66.94
N TYR A 626 -5.42 -10.23 66.01
CA TYR A 626 -4.78 -8.94 66.23
C TYR A 626 -5.71 -7.79 65.87
N ALA A 627 -5.88 -6.82 66.77
CA ALA A 627 -6.65 -5.63 66.48
C ALA A 627 -5.92 -4.71 65.50
N PHE A 628 -6.66 -4.09 64.60
CA PHE A 628 -6.15 -3.00 63.77
C PHE A 628 -6.02 -1.69 64.57
N GLY A 629 -5.27 -0.74 64.04
CA GLY A 629 -4.99 0.54 64.72
C GLY A 629 -6.23 1.34 65.10
N LYS A 630 -7.23 1.41 64.20
CA LYS A 630 -8.53 2.07 64.45
C LYS A 630 -9.67 1.36 63.73
N GLY A 631 -10.90 1.53 64.23
CA GLY A 631 -12.14 1.13 63.55
C GLY A 631 -12.81 -0.15 64.09
N GLY A 632 -12.10 -0.98 64.85
CA GLY A 632 -12.67 -2.16 65.53
C GLY A 632 -12.53 -3.49 64.79
N GLY A 633 -11.98 -3.49 63.57
CA GLY A 633 -11.66 -4.72 62.83
C GLY A 633 -10.40 -5.42 63.33
N HIS A 634 -10.26 -6.69 62.95
CA HIS A 634 -9.14 -7.56 63.37
C HIS A 634 -8.53 -8.34 62.19
N LEU A 635 -7.26 -8.71 62.33
CA LEU A 635 -6.65 -9.81 61.59
C LEU A 635 -6.83 -11.10 62.41
N MET A 636 -7.56 -12.08 61.88
CA MET A 636 -7.96 -13.29 62.61
C MET A 636 -7.56 -14.56 61.86
N ALA A 637 -7.17 -15.60 62.60
CA ALA A 637 -6.89 -16.90 62.02
C ALA A 637 -8.21 -17.60 61.62
N VAL A 638 -8.23 -18.18 60.42
CA VAL A 638 -9.23 -19.19 60.03
C VAL A 638 -8.86 -20.50 60.71
N ASP A 639 -9.87 -21.18 61.25
CA ASP A 639 -9.66 -22.45 61.93
C ASP A 639 -8.96 -23.43 60.99
N ALA A 640 -7.88 -24.04 61.47
CA ALA A 640 -7.24 -25.13 60.75
C ALA A 640 -8.30 -26.19 60.44
N LEU A 641 -8.23 -26.78 59.25
CA LEU A 641 -9.04 -27.96 58.95
C LEU A 641 -8.81 -28.96 60.07
N VAL A 642 -9.82 -29.12 60.93
CA VAL A 642 -9.92 -30.30 61.77
C VAL A 642 -10.19 -31.41 60.78
N LEU A 643 -9.13 -31.96 60.20
CA LEU A 643 -9.19 -33.23 59.50
C LEU A 643 -9.90 -34.15 60.49
N PRO A 644 -11.05 -34.75 60.14
CA PRO A 644 -11.70 -35.68 61.03
C PRO A 644 -10.61 -36.68 61.41
N THR A 645 -10.21 -36.66 62.68
CA THR A 645 -9.26 -37.61 63.24
C THR A 645 -9.73 -38.95 62.75
N SER A 646 -8.95 -39.57 61.87
CA SER A 646 -9.27 -40.82 61.22
C SER A 646 -9.91 -41.73 62.27
N HIS A 647 -11.20 -42.02 62.13
CA HIS A 647 -11.79 -43.11 62.87
C HIS A 647 -10.95 -44.32 62.48
N VAL A 648 -10.10 -44.75 63.42
CA VAL A 648 -9.37 -46.01 63.34
C VAL A 648 -10.44 -47.08 63.34
N LEU A 649 -10.96 -47.42 62.17
CA LEU A 649 -11.65 -48.67 61.95
C LEU A 649 -10.57 -49.74 61.99
N ALA A 650 -10.32 -50.24 63.20
CA ALA A 650 -9.72 -51.55 63.38
C ALA A 650 -10.59 -52.56 62.62
N SER A 651 -10.09 -53.07 61.50
CA SER A 651 -10.56 -54.30 60.87
C SER A 651 -9.37 -55.25 60.78
N PRO A 652 -9.49 -56.48 61.29
CA PRO A 652 -8.41 -57.45 61.21
C PRO A 652 -8.35 -58.06 59.81
N MET A 653 -7.12 -58.17 59.31
CA MET A 653 -6.57 -59.17 58.38
C MET A 653 -7.46 -59.75 57.27
N GLY A 654 -7.06 -59.48 56.03
CA GLY A 654 -7.49 -60.23 54.85
C GLY A 654 -6.77 -59.75 53.60
N VAL A 655 -5.56 -60.26 53.37
CA VAL A 655 -4.76 -60.01 52.17
C VAL A 655 -5.43 -60.62 50.94
N THR A 656 -5.75 -59.81 49.93
CA THR A 656 -5.75 -60.24 48.53
C THR A 656 -5.00 -59.20 47.70
N VAL A 657 -3.86 -59.63 47.16
CA VAL A 657 -3.01 -58.87 46.27
C VAL A 657 -3.77 -58.66 44.96
N VAL A 658 -4.15 -57.41 44.66
CA VAL A 658 -4.65 -57.01 43.34
C VAL A 658 -3.47 -56.42 42.56
N PRO A 659 -3.16 -56.93 41.36
CA PRO A 659 -1.99 -56.47 40.60
C PRO A 659 -2.19 -55.04 40.09
N GLU A 660 -1.09 -54.28 40.10
CA GLU A 660 -1.01 -52.91 39.59
C GLU A 660 -1.57 -52.82 38.15
N PRO A 661 -2.39 -51.81 37.82
CA PRO A 661 -2.54 -51.40 36.43
C PRO A 661 -1.18 -50.86 35.98
N SER A 662 -0.58 -51.62 35.08
CA SER A 662 0.67 -51.32 34.41
C SER A 662 0.68 -49.91 33.81
N VAL A 663 1.89 -49.35 33.84
CA VAL A 663 2.34 -48.17 33.12
C VAL A 663 2.08 -48.31 31.62
N VAL A 664 0.85 -48.03 31.17
CA VAL A 664 0.47 -47.93 29.76
C VAL A 664 -0.61 -46.86 29.63
N TYR A 665 -0.23 -45.58 29.57
CA TYR A 665 -0.94 -44.50 28.84
C TYR A 665 -0.15 -43.17 28.93
N LEU A 666 1.17 -43.23 28.77
CA LEU A 666 2.03 -42.05 28.60
C LEU A 666 3.02 -42.26 27.44
N ALA A 667 2.49 -42.60 26.26
CA ALA A 667 3.27 -42.70 25.01
C ALA A 667 2.44 -42.45 23.73
N LEU A 668 1.33 -41.69 23.81
CA LEU A 668 0.44 -41.49 22.65
C LEU A 668 -0.11 -40.06 22.46
N SER A 669 0.58 -39.05 22.98
CA SER A 669 0.33 -37.64 22.61
C SER A 669 1.58 -36.91 22.06
N GLY A 670 2.74 -37.58 22.02
CA GLY A 670 4.00 -37.02 21.51
C GLY A 670 4.28 -37.22 20.00
N LEU A 671 3.38 -37.86 19.25
CA LEU A 671 3.63 -38.22 17.84
C LEU A 671 2.75 -37.49 16.80
N MET A 672 1.97 -36.48 17.20
CA MET A 672 1.14 -35.68 16.27
C MET A 672 1.64 -34.23 16.08
N VAL A 673 2.67 -33.80 16.80
CA VAL A 673 3.29 -32.47 16.63
C VAL A 673 4.57 -32.51 15.76
N ALA A 674 5.16 -33.69 15.56
CA ALA A 674 6.34 -33.87 14.71
C ALA A 674 6.04 -34.13 13.21
N LEU A 675 4.77 -34.34 12.83
CA LEU A 675 4.36 -34.56 11.43
C LEU A 675 3.65 -33.38 10.77
N TRP A 676 3.43 -32.26 11.50
CA TRP A 676 2.89 -31.03 10.92
C TRP A 676 3.96 -29.99 10.55
N SER A 677 5.22 -30.17 10.98
CA SER A 677 6.34 -29.26 10.66
C SER A 677 7.16 -29.65 9.41
N ARG A 678 6.71 -30.64 8.62
CA ARG A 678 7.41 -31.08 7.39
C ARG A 678 6.68 -30.86 6.06
N ARG A 679 5.60 -30.07 6.03
CA ARG A 679 4.84 -29.78 4.80
C ARG A 679 4.80 -28.30 4.34
N HIS A 680 5.70 -27.45 4.83
CA HIS A 680 5.85 -26.07 4.31
C HIS A 680 7.30 -25.61 4.03
N ARG A 681 8.24 -26.54 3.82
CA ARG A 681 9.52 -26.22 3.16
C ARG A 681 9.64 -26.98 1.85
N GLY A 682 9.09 -26.40 0.79
CA GLY A 682 9.11 -27.02 -0.54
C GLY A 682 8.48 -26.15 -1.62
N ALA A 683 8.81 -24.85 -1.67
CA ALA A 683 8.55 -24.00 -2.85
C ALA A 683 9.31 -22.67 -2.71
N ARG A 684 10.64 -22.68 -2.93
CA ARG A 684 11.45 -21.52 -3.36
C ARG A 684 12.91 -21.94 -3.51
N ALA A 685 13.21 -22.58 -4.64
CA ALA A 685 14.54 -22.60 -5.24
C ALA A 685 14.36 -23.04 -6.70
N GLY A 686 14.58 -22.11 -7.64
CA GLY A 686 14.54 -22.42 -9.06
C GLY A 686 14.01 -21.26 -9.90
N ASN A 687 14.87 -20.25 -10.13
CA ASN A 687 15.13 -19.72 -11.48
C ASN A 687 16.05 -18.49 -11.37
N ALA A 688 17.33 -18.76 -11.50
CA ALA A 688 18.34 -17.81 -11.96
C ALA A 688 19.24 -18.57 -12.94
N GLN A 689 19.01 -18.37 -14.24
CA GLN A 689 19.99 -18.38 -15.35
C GLN A 689 19.27 -18.48 -16.70
N ALA A 690 19.09 -17.32 -17.34
CA ALA A 690 19.25 -17.03 -18.76
C ALA A 690 19.20 -15.51 -18.91
#